data_AF-A0A498MB37-F1
#
_entry.id   AF-A0A498MB37-F1
#
_cell.length_a   1.000
_cell.length_b   1.000
_cell.length_c   1.000
_cell.angle_alpha   90.00
_cell.angle_beta   90.00
_cell.angle_gamma   90.00
#
_symmetry.space_group_name_H-M   'P 1'
#
loop_
_entity.id
_entity.type
_entity.pdbx_description
1 polymer ?
#
loop_
_entity_poly.entity_id
_entity_poly.type
_entity_poly.pdbx_seq_one_letter_code
_entity_poly.pdbx_strand_id
1 'polypeptide(L)'
;MWHETYDEMMKIIISMFRLDKYRPKTDKHSDVKFEFHIYFDDAFKGVNNGRHANEYAEILVDVIKEVYSTFSEEDPCMFKQKAALPHQAIINTPYGGRLEYILPKGNRMMVHLKDKTLIRHKKRWSQIMYLYYILGWRLNRQYFKEFEAGKELDSLKEKLKKDRENTYILALDGDTDFQPSAVMLLIDRLKLYPEVGAACGRIHPTGTGPMVWYQKFEYAVGHWLQKTAEHVFGCVLCSPGCFSLFRGAALMDDNVMKRYTTKASEASHYVQYDQGEDRWLCTLLLQQGWRVEYNAASDAYTNAPQDFKEFYNQRRRWGPSTMANTIDLLGSGGLTSQRNSSISKPYILYQIISMAASILGPATVCLMISGSFVFIFNMNTNIALALAIVPPTVYLILCFKLKSDMQIKIAAIMSVLYAFLMAGTILSIIGDLVREQTFLTPGGLFFIGMVVLYLITAALHPQEFSLVIYGFLYILCIPSGYLLLAIYSIVNMNNVTWGTRETGSQAKTTAVDAIKKKDEIDFWRELQMKYLEPLKENKVQQEKITNDLRELRNKAAFAFFFCNALWIMATFFLQATGDSVSIKIPKIYPNGTLSTAVFSVDPVALMFLLSFALLLLIQFVAMLYHRIYTLIHFVAYAETEFKSYRRQLQQSHQILESNHQPETYEPDTILCFQNPSARTEV
;
A
#
# COMPACT_ATOMS: atom_id res chain seq x y z
N MET A 1 3.03 14.17 2.38
CA MET A 1 3.52 15.02 1.28
C MET A 1 4.93 15.48 1.56
N TRP A 2 5.71 15.72 0.51
CA TRP A 2 7.07 16.23 0.54
C TRP A 2 7.46 16.90 -0.79
N HIS A 3 7.60 16.11 -1.86
CA HIS A 3 8.02 16.56 -3.20
C HIS A 3 7.13 15.91 -4.28
N GLU A 4 5.82 15.86 -4.06
CA GLU A 4 4.84 15.50 -5.09
C GLU A 4 4.76 16.59 -6.16
N THR A 5 4.32 16.23 -7.37
CA THR A 5 4.07 17.18 -8.46
C THR A 5 2.74 17.92 -8.27
N TYR A 6 2.54 19.00 -9.03
CA TYR A 6 1.26 19.71 -9.09
C TYR A 6 0.08 18.75 -9.37
N ASP A 7 0.21 17.87 -10.37
CA ASP A 7 -0.84 16.90 -10.75
C ASP A 7 -1.11 15.86 -9.65
N GLU A 8 -0.07 15.42 -8.94
CA GLU A 8 -0.18 14.50 -7.80
C GLU A 8 -0.96 15.15 -6.65
N MET A 9 -0.58 16.38 -6.27
CA MET A 9 -1.29 17.16 -5.24
C MET A 9 -2.74 17.47 -5.67
N MET A 10 -2.97 17.78 -6.94
CA MET A 10 -4.30 18.06 -7.49
C MET A 10 -5.26 16.89 -7.29
N LYS A 11 -4.84 15.65 -7.61
CA LYS A 11 -5.65 14.43 -7.43
C LYS A 11 -6.14 14.23 -5.99
N ILE A 12 -5.21 14.29 -5.03
CA ILE A 12 -5.52 14.03 -3.62
C ILE A 12 -6.36 15.16 -3.01
N ILE A 13 -6.10 16.43 -3.36
CA ILE A 13 -6.93 17.55 -2.91
C ILE A 13 -8.34 17.46 -3.50
N ILE A 14 -8.50 17.17 -4.79
CA ILE A 14 -9.83 16.90 -5.39
C ILE A 14 -10.55 15.77 -4.65
N SER A 15 -9.85 14.68 -4.29
CA SER A 15 -10.45 13.57 -3.55
C SER A 15 -10.98 13.98 -2.16
N MET A 16 -10.26 14.87 -1.46
CA MET A 16 -10.73 15.44 -0.19
C MET A 16 -11.98 16.33 -0.36
N PHE A 17 -12.03 17.15 -1.41
CA PHE A 17 -13.18 18.01 -1.71
C PHE A 17 -14.40 17.20 -2.20
N ARG A 18 -14.21 16.12 -2.96
CA ARG A 18 -15.28 15.13 -3.27
C ARG A 18 -15.86 14.55 -1.98
N LEU A 19 -15.04 14.23 -0.99
CA LEU A 19 -15.50 13.68 0.29
C LEU A 19 -16.23 14.73 1.15
N ASP A 20 -15.76 15.99 1.16
CA ASP A 20 -16.48 17.12 1.78
C ASP A 20 -17.88 17.31 1.17
N LYS A 21 -17.99 17.24 -0.16
CA LYS A 21 -19.27 17.30 -0.89
C LYS A 21 -20.18 16.09 -0.59
N TYR A 22 -19.61 14.90 -0.44
CA TYR A 22 -20.37 13.66 -0.22
C TYR A 22 -20.89 13.48 1.22
N ARG A 23 -20.18 14.03 2.22
CA ARG A 23 -20.62 14.08 3.63
C ARG A 23 -20.38 15.48 4.21
N PRO A 24 -21.25 16.46 3.87
CA PRO A 24 -21.19 17.82 4.41
C PRO A 24 -21.24 17.83 5.94
N LYS A 25 -20.46 18.70 6.57
CA LYS A 25 -20.49 18.85 8.03
C LYS A 25 -21.81 19.45 8.54
N THR A 26 -22.53 20.13 7.66
CA THR A 26 -23.85 20.72 7.94
C THR A 26 -24.98 19.69 8.05
N ASP A 27 -24.77 18.46 7.55
CA ASP A 27 -25.75 17.40 7.66
C ASP A 27 -25.82 16.84 9.09
N LYS A 28 -26.97 17.06 9.74
CA LYS A 28 -27.26 16.56 11.10
C LYS A 28 -27.52 15.06 11.13
N HIS A 29 -27.81 14.43 9.99
CA HIS A 29 -28.08 12.99 9.86
C HIS A 29 -26.84 12.19 9.45
N SER A 30 -25.70 12.86 9.25
CA SER A 30 -24.44 12.20 8.89
C SER A 30 -23.94 11.26 9.98
N ASP A 31 -23.69 10.01 9.60
CA ASP A 31 -23.23 8.93 10.47
C ASP A 31 -21.71 8.96 10.74
N VAL A 32 -20.97 9.78 9.97
CA VAL A 32 -19.52 9.99 10.09
C VAL A 32 -19.21 11.48 9.95
N LYS A 33 -18.15 11.96 10.61
CA LYS A 33 -17.62 13.33 10.46
C LYS A 33 -16.19 13.26 9.94
N PHE A 34 -15.87 14.07 8.94
CA PHE A 34 -14.56 14.06 8.31
C PHE A 34 -13.70 15.26 8.72
N GLU A 35 -12.40 15.02 8.80
CA GLU A 35 -11.39 16.04 9.04
C GLU A 35 -10.08 15.64 8.38
N PHE A 36 -9.53 16.55 7.60
CA PHE A 36 -8.37 16.29 6.74
C PHE A 36 -7.11 16.85 7.38
N HIS A 37 -6.06 16.03 7.45
CA HIS A 37 -4.77 16.42 8.01
C HIS A 37 -3.65 16.08 7.02
N ILE A 38 -3.09 17.09 6.38
CA ILE A 38 -1.97 16.96 5.44
C ILE A 38 -0.68 17.24 6.21
N TYR A 39 0.21 16.24 6.29
CA TYR A 39 1.55 16.42 6.85
C TYR A 39 2.55 16.60 5.71
N PHE A 40 3.19 17.76 5.69
CA PHE A 40 4.15 18.17 4.67
C PHE A 40 5.56 18.17 5.25
N ASP A 41 6.37 17.22 4.84
CA ASP A 41 7.77 17.10 5.25
C ASP A 41 8.65 18.14 4.53
N ASP A 42 9.67 18.64 5.24
CA ASP A 42 10.66 19.61 4.77
C ASP A 42 10.10 20.87 4.06
N ALA A 43 9.01 21.42 4.59
CA ALA A 43 8.23 22.49 3.96
C ALA A 43 8.92 23.87 3.87
N PHE A 44 10.13 24.04 4.41
CA PHE A 44 10.77 25.35 4.56
C PHE A 44 12.19 25.41 3.99
N LYS A 45 12.50 26.52 3.32
CA LYS A 45 13.85 26.90 2.86
C LYS A 45 14.38 28.09 3.68
N GLY A 46 15.67 28.06 4.01
CA GLY A 46 16.35 29.19 4.65
C GLY A 46 16.61 30.30 3.63
N VAL A 47 16.35 31.55 4.02
CA VAL A 47 16.62 32.75 3.22
C VAL A 47 17.34 33.76 4.11
N ASN A 48 18.14 34.67 3.55
CA ASN A 48 18.76 35.72 4.33
C ASN A 48 17.69 36.51 5.10
N ASN A 49 17.78 36.51 6.43
CA ASN A 49 16.81 37.06 7.40
C ASN A 49 15.44 36.36 7.51
N GLY A 50 15.30 35.07 7.16
CA GLY A 50 14.07 34.34 7.48
C GLY A 50 14.00 32.87 7.05
N ARG A 51 12.80 32.30 7.23
CA ARG A 51 12.40 31.03 6.63
C ARG A 51 11.19 31.25 5.74
N HIS A 52 11.26 30.72 4.52
CA HIS A 52 10.17 30.78 3.54
C HIS A 52 9.66 29.37 3.28
N ALA A 53 8.43 29.24 2.76
CA ALA A 53 7.96 27.98 2.22
C ALA A 53 8.88 27.51 1.08
N ASN A 54 9.02 26.20 0.91
CA ASN A 54 9.64 25.64 -0.28
C ASN A 54 8.65 25.70 -1.47
N GLU A 55 9.16 25.53 -2.69
CA GLU A 55 8.36 25.58 -3.92
C GLU A 55 7.19 24.56 -3.94
N TYR A 56 7.36 23.38 -3.36
CA TYR A 56 6.33 22.34 -3.29
C TYR A 56 5.19 22.69 -2.31
N ALA A 57 5.52 23.36 -1.20
CA ALA A 57 4.55 23.88 -0.23
C ALA A 57 3.80 25.11 -0.79
N GLU A 58 4.45 25.92 -1.63
CA GLU A 58 3.82 27.00 -2.40
C GLU A 58 2.83 26.40 -3.43
N ILE A 59 3.25 25.39 -4.20
CA ILE A 59 2.40 24.62 -5.14
C ILE A 59 1.16 24.04 -4.45
N LEU A 60 1.31 23.42 -3.26
CA LEU A 60 0.17 22.87 -2.52
C LEU A 60 -0.87 23.95 -2.18
N VAL A 61 -0.43 25.14 -1.79
CA VAL A 61 -1.32 26.26 -1.45
C VAL A 61 -2.07 26.76 -2.68
N ASP A 62 -1.43 26.77 -3.85
CA ASP A 62 -2.07 27.19 -5.10
C ASP A 62 -3.06 26.12 -5.62
N VAL A 63 -2.71 24.83 -5.58
CA VAL A 63 -3.63 23.72 -5.85
C VAL A 63 -4.88 23.81 -4.96
N ILE A 64 -4.71 24.09 -3.65
CA ILE A 64 -5.85 24.25 -2.73
C ILE A 64 -6.75 25.43 -3.13
N LYS A 65 -6.19 26.57 -3.57
CA LYS A 65 -7.00 27.72 -4.03
C LYS A 65 -7.80 27.36 -5.29
N GLU A 66 -7.18 26.67 -6.25
CA GLU A 66 -7.80 26.29 -7.51
C GLU A 66 -8.97 25.34 -7.29
N VAL A 67 -8.74 24.22 -6.59
CA VAL A 67 -9.79 23.25 -6.25
C VAL A 67 -10.89 23.91 -5.41
N TYR A 68 -10.54 24.81 -4.48
CA TYR A 68 -11.54 25.52 -3.70
C TYR A 68 -12.46 26.39 -4.56
N SER A 69 -11.90 27.06 -5.56
CA SER A 69 -12.66 27.89 -6.50
C SER A 69 -13.61 27.01 -7.31
N THR A 70 -13.10 25.92 -7.90
CA THR A 70 -13.88 24.95 -8.68
C THR A 70 -15.06 24.35 -7.89
N PHE A 71 -14.84 23.93 -6.64
CA PHE A 71 -15.89 23.33 -5.79
C PHE A 71 -16.80 24.37 -5.10
N SER A 72 -16.50 25.66 -5.19
CA SER A 72 -17.36 26.74 -4.69
C SER A 72 -18.29 27.30 -5.77
N GLU A 73 -17.97 27.13 -7.05
CA GLU A 73 -18.74 27.68 -8.18
C GLU A 73 -19.92 26.80 -8.62
N GLU A 74 -20.12 25.62 -8.03
CA GLU A 74 -21.23 24.70 -8.36
C GLU A 74 -22.62 25.12 -7.82
N ASP A 75 -22.77 26.31 -7.20
CA ASP A 75 -24.10 26.86 -6.86
C ASP A 75 -24.74 27.54 -8.08
N PRO A 76 -25.95 27.15 -8.55
CA PRO A 76 -26.45 27.39 -9.91
C PRO A 76 -26.87 28.84 -10.27
N CYS A 77 -26.45 29.85 -9.52
CA CYS A 77 -26.73 31.25 -9.84
C CYS A 77 -25.64 31.82 -10.77
N MET A 78 -25.95 31.89 -12.08
CA MET A 78 -25.14 32.40 -13.21
C MET A 78 -24.47 33.80 -13.06
N PHE A 79 -24.66 34.49 -11.94
CA PHE A 79 -24.10 35.82 -11.68
C PHE A 79 -23.61 35.97 -10.23
N LYS A 80 -22.40 35.47 -9.94
CA LYS A 80 -21.62 35.90 -8.77
C LYS A 80 -20.20 36.31 -9.19
N GLN A 81 -19.67 37.32 -8.50
CA GLN A 81 -18.25 37.70 -8.57
C GLN A 81 -17.34 36.51 -8.24
N LYS A 82 -16.11 36.54 -8.78
CA LYS A 82 -15.01 35.58 -8.53
C LYS A 82 -15.10 34.96 -7.13
N ALA A 83 -15.03 33.63 -7.06
CA ALA A 83 -15.07 32.87 -5.82
C ALA A 83 -14.18 33.52 -4.73
N ALA A 84 -14.76 33.74 -3.56
CA ALA A 84 -14.02 34.30 -2.44
C ALA A 84 -12.88 33.36 -2.06
N LEU A 85 -11.66 33.89 -1.95
CA LEU A 85 -10.49 33.12 -1.53
C LEU A 85 -10.78 32.38 -0.21
N PRO A 86 -10.35 31.11 -0.07
CA PRO A 86 -10.64 30.33 1.12
C PRO A 86 -10.13 31.03 2.37
N HIS A 87 -10.98 31.15 3.40
CA HIS A 87 -10.57 31.72 4.67
C HIS A 87 -9.50 30.83 5.31
N GLN A 88 -8.26 31.31 5.29
CA GLN A 88 -7.07 30.59 5.72
C GLN A 88 -6.55 31.18 7.03
N ALA A 89 -6.53 30.37 8.10
CA ALA A 89 -5.86 30.75 9.34
C ALA A 89 -4.40 30.23 9.33
N ILE A 90 -3.44 31.15 9.44
CA ILE A 90 -2.01 30.83 9.53
C ILE A 90 -1.59 30.74 11.00
N ILE A 91 -0.93 29.64 11.36
CA ILE A 91 -0.65 29.25 12.74
C ILE A 91 0.84 28.88 12.86
N ASN A 92 1.61 29.64 13.64
CA ASN A 92 2.96 29.23 14.02
C ASN A 92 2.89 28.06 15.02
N THR A 93 3.78 27.07 14.90
CA THR A 93 3.78 25.84 15.72
C THR A 93 5.21 25.44 16.12
N PRO A 94 5.41 24.67 17.21
CA PRO A 94 6.75 24.22 17.64
C PRO A 94 7.53 23.39 16.61
N TYR A 95 6.84 22.84 15.61
CA TYR A 95 7.39 21.98 14.55
C TYR A 95 7.54 22.69 13.19
N GLY A 96 7.13 23.95 13.05
CA GLY A 96 7.04 24.60 11.74
C GLY A 96 5.86 25.58 11.69
N GLY A 97 4.86 25.26 10.89
CA GLY A 97 3.60 26.00 10.81
C GLY A 97 2.40 25.11 10.53
N ARG A 98 1.20 25.67 10.65
CA ARG A 98 -0.06 25.07 10.24
C ARG A 98 -0.91 26.08 9.48
N LEU A 99 -1.54 25.61 8.42
CA LEU A 99 -2.61 26.33 7.70
C LEU A 99 -3.93 25.61 8.03
N GLU A 100 -4.96 26.34 8.43
CA GLU A 100 -6.30 25.78 8.63
C GLU A 100 -7.28 26.39 7.62
N TYR A 101 -8.06 25.52 6.99
CA TYR A 101 -9.08 25.85 6.01
C TYR A 101 -10.43 25.25 6.44
N ILE A 102 -11.51 25.94 6.10
CA ILE A 102 -12.88 25.38 6.13
C ILE A 102 -13.28 25.15 4.67
N LEU A 103 -13.54 23.89 4.32
CA LEU A 103 -13.94 23.48 2.98
C LEU A 103 -15.37 23.94 2.65
N PRO A 104 -15.79 24.03 1.38
CA PRO A 104 -17.06 24.65 0.98
C PRO A 104 -18.31 24.04 1.64
N LYS A 105 -18.31 22.75 1.99
CA LYS A 105 -19.40 22.07 2.71
C LYS A 105 -19.11 21.83 4.20
N GLY A 106 -18.11 22.54 4.73
CA GLY A 106 -17.90 22.80 6.15
C GLY A 106 -16.92 21.87 6.88
N ASN A 107 -16.42 20.79 6.25
CA ASN A 107 -15.37 19.98 6.88
C ASN A 107 -14.06 20.79 6.99
N ARG A 108 -13.19 20.38 7.92
CA ARG A 108 -11.93 21.09 8.20
C ARG A 108 -10.77 20.42 7.49
N MET A 109 -9.86 21.22 6.96
CA MET A 109 -8.59 20.78 6.40
C MET A 109 -7.43 21.51 7.07
N MET A 110 -6.47 20.77 7.59
CA MET A 110 -5.28 21.28 8.26
C MET A 110 -4.02 20.84 7.52
N VAL A 111 -3.20 21.79 7.08
CA VAL A 111 -1.90 21.53 6.46
C VAL A 111 -0.81 21.81 7.48
N HIS A 112 -0.16 20.76 7.96
CA HIS A 112 0.95 20.79 8.91
C HIS A 112 2.28 20.88 8.14
N LEU A 113 2.83 22.09 8.05
CA LEU A 113 4.12 22.36 7.41
C LEU A 113 5.24 22.07 8.41
N LYS A 114 6.06 21.06 8.16
CA LYS A 114 7.15 20.64 9.06
C LYS A 114 8.48 21.28 8.67
N ASP A 115 9.18 21.79 9.67
CA ASP A 115 10.53 22.33 9.55
C ASP A 115 11.55 21.25 9.93
N LYS A 116 12.39 20.81 8.97
CA LYS A 116 13.38 19.73 9.19
C LYS A 116 14.41 20.06 10.28
N THR A 117 14.57 21.33 10.65
CA THR A 117 15.48 21.76 11.73
C THR A 117 14.86 21.64 13.12
N LEU A 118 13.52 21.58 13.21
CA LEU A 118 12.76 21.49 14.45
C LEU A 118 12.25 20.08 14.75
N ILE A 119 11.98 19.28 13.72
CA ILE A 119 11.33 17.97 13.85
C ILE A 119 11.91 16.92 12.89
N ARG A 120 11.93 15.66 13.33
CA ARG A 120 12.28 14.49 12.49
C ARG A 120 11.45 14.45 11.20
N HIS A 121 12.15 14.31 10.08
CA HIS A 121 11.59 13.98 8.77
C HIS A 121 11.42 12.45 8.61
N LYS A 122 10.89 12.02 7.45
CA LYS A 122 10.46 10.64 7.07
C LYS A 122 9.04 10.26 7.52
N LYS A 123 8.38 9.46 6.66
CA LYS A 123 6.97 9.02 6.76
C LYS A 123 6.58 8.51 8.15
N ARG A 124 7.33 7.57 8.74
CA ARG A 124 7.08 7.05 10.09
C ARG A 124 6.99 8.12 11.19
N TRP A 125 7.85 9.13 11.17
CA TRP A 125 7.82 10.20 12.19
C TRP A 125 6.67 11.17 11.97
N SER A 126 6.26 11.40 10.71
CA SER A 126 5.00 12.08 10.37
C SER A 126 3.77 11.26 10.80
N GLN A 127 3.82 9.92 10.69
CA GLN A 127 2.77 9.03 11.18
C GLN A 127 2.64 9.08 12.71
N ILE A 128 3.74 8.98 13.45
CA ILE A 128 3.75 9.17 14.91
C ILE A 128 3.17 10.55 15.30
N MET A 129 3.54 11.60 14.57
CA MET A 129 3.07 12.96 14.82
C MET A 129 1.54 13.09 14.71
N TYR A 130 0.91 12.48 13.69
CA TYR A 130 -0.55 12.51 13.56
C TYR A 130 -1.25 11.55 14.54
N LEU A 131 -0.67 10.38 14.82
CA LEU A 131 -1.25 9.41 15.75
C LEU A 131 -1.39 10.02 17.14
N TYR A 132 -0.32 10.60 17.67
CA TYR A 132 -0.38 11.28 18.96
C TYR A 132 -1.26 12.52 18.93
N TYR A 133 -1.30 13.28 17.82
CA TYR A 133 -2.15 14.47 17.77
C TYR A 133 -3.64 14.14 17.71
N ILE A 134 -4.07 13.26 16.80
CA ILE A 134 -5.48 12.97 16.60
C ILE A 134 -6.00 12.08 17.74
N LEU A 135 -5.31 10.99 18.05
CA LEU A 135 -5.74 10.01 19.05
C LEU A 135 -5.26 10.33 20.46
N GLY A 136 -4.05 10.89 20.61
CA GLY A 136 -3.48 11.28 21.91
C GLY A 136 -4.03 12.60 22.42
N TRP A 137 -3.93 13.69 21.64
CA TRP A 137 -4.51 14.99 22.01
C TRP A 137 -6.01 14.98 21.79
N ARG A 138 -6.43 15.08 20.52
CA ARG A 138 -7.74 15.64 20.16
C ARG A 138 -8.89 14.81 20.73
N LEU A 139 -8.74 13.49 20.71
CA LEU A 139 -9.69 12.55 21.29
C LEU A 139 -9.69 12.61 22.84
N ASN A 140 -8.55 12.49 23.52
CA ASN A 140 -8.55 12.40 25.00
C ASN A 140 -8.79 13.76 25.70
N ARG A 141 -8.46 14.90 25.08
CA ARG A 141 -8.53 16.24 25.71
C ARG A 141 -9.91 16.57 26.29
N GLN A 142 -10.98 16.19 25.60
CA GLN A 142 -12.34 16.48 26.08
C GLN A 142 -12.60 15.77 27.41
N TYR A 143 -12.21 14.50 27.53
CA TYR A 143 -12.36 13.72 28.75
C TYR A 143 -11.46 14.19 29.89
N PHE A 144 -10.24 14.66 29.58
CA PHE A 144 -9.37 15.24 30.60
C PHE A 144 -10.00 16.48 31.24
N LYS A 145 -10.57 17.39 30.43
CA LYS A 145 -11.30 18.56 30.94
C LYS A 145 -12.57 18.19 31.69
N GLU A 146 -13.27 17.14 31.27
CA GLU A 146 -14.44 16.64 32.00
C GLU A 146 -14.07 15.99 33.34
N PHE A 147 -12.92 15.34 33.42
CA PHE A 147 -12.36 14.79 34.66
C PHE A 147 -11.92 15.90 35.62
N GLU A 148 -11.22 16.92 35.13
CA GLU A 148 -10.88 18.13 35.92
C GLU A 148 -12.14 18.87 36.41
N ALA A 149 -13.23 18.85 35.64
CA ALA A 149 -14.53 19.37 36.03
C ALA A 149 -15.31 18.45 37.01
N GLY A 150 -14.69 17.40 37.53
CA GLY A 150 -15.25 16.54 38.58
C GLY A 150 -16.24 15.48 38.11
N LYS A 151 -16.30 15.15 36.80
CA LYS A 151 -17.16 14.04 36.34
C LYS A 151 -16.58 12.68 36.73
N GLU A 152 -17.46 11.72 36.95
CA GLU A 152 -17.15 10.35 37.35
C GLU A 152 -16.18 9.65 36.38
N LEU A 153 -15.07 9.15 36.92
CA LEU A 153 -13.97 8.57 36.15
C LEU A 153 -14.40 7.37 35.29
N ASP A 154 -15.24 6.48 35.81
CA ASP A 154 -15.62 5.26 35.09
C ASP A 154 -16.62 5.53 33.96
N SER A 155 -17.53 6.49 34.14
CA SER A 155 -18.36 7.03 33.06
C SER A 155 -17.51 7.64 31.93
N LEU A 156 -16.42 8.33 32.27
CA LEU A 156 -15.49 8.90 31.29
C LEU A 156 -14.67 7.82 30.57
N LYS A 157 -14.20 6.78 31.28
CA LYS A 157 -13.49 5.64 30.68
C LYS A 157 -14.34 4.92 29.63
N GLU A 158 -15.59 4.59 29.95
CA GLU A 158 -16.47 3.89 29.00
C GLU A 158 -16.83 4.76 27.77
N LYS A 159 -17.09 6.07 27.97
CA LYS A 159 -17.28 6.99 26.84
C LYS A 159 -16.03 7.10 25.97
N LEU A 160 -14.85 7.22 26.58
CA LEU A 160 -13.58 7.31 25.86
C LEU A 160 -13.26 6.00 25.12
N LYS A 161 -13.55 4.84 25.71
CA LYS A 161 -13.44 3.54 25.05
C LYS A 161 -14.34 3.47 23.80
N LYS A 162 -15.62 3.85 23.94
CA LYS A 162 -16.56 3.91 22.82
C LYS A 162 -16.08 4.86 21.71
N ASP A 163 -15.61 6.05 22.05
CA ASP A 163 -15.13 7.01 21.05
C ASP A 163 -13.82 6.55 20.38
N ARG A 164 -12.94 5.81 21.09
CA ARG A 164 -11.77 5.14 20.49
C ARG A 164 -12.16 4.06 19.49
N GLU A 165 -13.18 3.26 19.80
CA GLU A 165 -13.70 2.20 18.93
C GLU A 165 -14.35 2.76 17.66
N ASN A 166 -14.92 3.97 17.74
CA ASN A 166 -15.62 4.68 16.66
C ASN A 166 -14.79 5.82 16.00
N THR A 167 -13.53 5.99 16.41
CA THR A 167 -12.58 6.90 15.73
C THR A 167 -11.77 6.12 14.71
N TYR A 168 -11.58 6.68 13.51
CA TYR A 168 -10.82 6.04 12.43
C TYR A 168 -9.78 7.01 11.86
N ILE A 169 -8.65 6.47 11.42
CA ILE A 169 -7.57 7.20 10.75
C ILE A 169 -7.40 6.63 9.34
N LEU A 170 -7.66 7.42 8.30
CA LEU A 170 -7.39 7.06 6.91
C LEU A 170 -5.98 7.53 6.55
N ALA A 171 -5.07 6.58 6.30
CA ALA A 171 -3.73 6.85 5.77
C ALA A 171 -3.80 6.97 4.24
N LEU A 172 -3.18 8.03 3.73
CA LEU A 172 -3.13 8.41 2.32
C LEU A 172 -1.70 8.84 1.96
N ASP A 173 -1.19 8.40 0.81
CA ASP A 173 0.04 8.90 0.22
C ASP A 173 -0.29 10.13 -0.68
N GLY A 174 0.69 11.00 -0.93
CA GLY A 174 0.46 12.33 -1.53
C GLY A 174 0.00 12.36 -3.00
N ASP A 175 -0.03 11.20 -3.65
CA ASP A 175 -0.36 10.97 -5.06
C ASP A 175 -1.66 10.16 -5.25
N THR A 176 -2.39 9.88 -4.17
CA THR A 176 -3.59 9.01 -4.22
C THR A 176 -4.84 9.75 -4.73
N ASP A 177 -5.54 9.17 -5.71
CA ASP A 177 -6.89 9.56 -6.13
C ASP A 177 -7.92 8.51 -5.66
N PHE A 178 -9.04 8.95 -5.09
CA PHE A 178 -10.09 8.05 -4.61
C PHE A 178 -11.50 8.65 -4.72
N GLN A 179 -12.51 7.77 -4.63
CA GLN A 179 -13.91 8.16 -4.57
C GLN A 179 -14.46 8.05 -3.14
N PRO A 180 -15.38 8.92 -2.70
CA PRO A 180 -15.95 8.89 -1.36
C PRO A 180 -16.55 7.53 -0.96
N SER A 181 -17.19 6.83 -1.91
CA SER A 181 -17.74 5.48 -1.72
C SER A 181 -16.69 4.46 -1.29
N ALA A 182 -15.47 4.52 -1.83
CA ALA A 182 -14.38 3.62 -1.43
C ALA A 182 -14.01 3.79 0.05
N VAL A 183 -14.04 5.02 0.58
CA VAL A 183 -13.82 5.30 2.01
C VAL A 183 -14.96 4.76 2.86
N MET A 184 -16.22 4.94 2.44
CA MET A 184 -17.38 4.38 3.16
C MET A 184 -17.29 2.86 3.29
N LEU A 185 -16.88 2.16 2.22
CA LEU A 185 -16.71 0.70 2.23
C LEU A 185 -15.63 0.23 3.24
N LEU A 186 -14.61 1.03 3.54
CA LEU A 186 -13.66 0.72 4.62
C LEU A 186 -14.27 0.99 6.00
N ILE A 187 -15.02 2.08 6.15
CA ILE A 187 -15.68 2.44 7.40
C ILE A 187 -16.72 1.39 7.77
N ASP A 188 -17.59 0.99 6.83
CA ASP A 188 -18.62 -0.03 7.05
C ASP A 188 -18.01 -1.38 7.41
N ARG A 189 -16.86 -1.73 6.80
CA ARG A 189 -16.11 -2.93 7.16
C ARG A 189 -15.63 -2.90 8.61
N LEU A 190 -15.06 -1.78 9.06
CA LEU A 190 -14.63 -1.63 10.46
C LEU A 190 -15.82 -1.47 11.44
N LYS A 191 -16.96 -0.93 11.01
CA LYS A 191 -18.19 -0.91 11.83
C LYS A 191 -18.75 -2.32 12.04
N LEU A 192 -18.69 -3.17 11.01
CA LEU A 192 -19.27 -4.52 11.03
C LEU A 192 -18.44 -5.53 11.85
N TYR A 193 -17.11 -5.39 11.86
CA TYR A 193 -16.19 -6.34 12.52
C TYR A 193 -15.35 -5.65 13.61
N PRO A 194 -15.75 -5.70 14.90
CA PRO A 194 -15.06 -5.02 15.99
C PRO A 194 -13.57 -5.39 16.14
N GLU A 195 -13.22 -6.64 15.90
CA GLU A 195 -11.86 -7.19 15.97
C GLU A 195 -10.93 -6.76 14.83
N VAL A 196 -11.48 -6.12 13.78
CA VAL A 196 -10.70 -5.54 12.70
C VAL A 196 -10.10 -4.21 13.17
N GLY A 197 -8.77 -4.18 13.25
CA GLY A 197 -7.99 -3.00 13.61
C GLY A 197 -7.60 -2.15 12.41
N ALA A 198 -7.55 -2.74 11.21
CA ALA A 198 -7.31 -2.01 9.96
C ALA A 198 -7.91 -2.73 8.75
N ALA A 199 -8.32 -1.96 7.73
CA ALA A 199 -8.69 -2.47 6.41
C ALA A 199 -8.05 -1.61 5.32
N CYS A 200 -7.50 -2.26 4.29
CA CYS A 200 -6.95 -1.60 3.11
C CYS A 200 -7.83 -1.79 1.87
N GLY A 201 -7.83 -0.79 0.99
CA GLY A 201 -8.50 -0.89 -0.30
C GLY A 201 -7.68 -1.63 -1.36
N ARG A 202 -8.29 -1.79 -2.53
CA ARG A 202 -7.62 -2.19 -3.77
C ARG A 202 -6.92 -0.96 -4.37
N ILE A 203 -5.67 -1.16 -4.75
CA ILE A 203 -4.79 -0.10 -5.27
C ILE A 203 -4.55 -0.32 -6.76
N HIS A 204 -4.84 0.70 -7.57
CA HIS A 204 -4.72 0.68 -9.03
C HIS A 204 -3.53 1.53 -9.49
N PRO A 205 -2.49 0.93 -10.08
CA PRO A 205 -1.36 1.66 -10.65
C PRO A 205 -1.78 2.57 -11.83
N THR A 206 -1.45 3.86 -11.76
CA THR A 206 -1.63 4.84 -12.84
C THR A 206 -0.29 5.34 -13.38
N GLY A 207 -0.32 5.96 -14.56
CA GLY A 207 0.88 6.32 -15.34
C GLY A 207 0.96 5.58 -16.69
N THR A 208 2.07 5.75 -17.40
CA THR A 208 2.26 5.29 -18.77
C THR A 208 3.55 4.48 -18.97
N GLY A 209 3.63 3.77 -20.10
CA GLY A 209 4.82 3.03 -20.52
C GLY A 209 4.99 1.63 -19.91
N PRO A 210 5.99 0.85 -20.39
CA PRO A 210 6.12 -0.57 -20.07
C PRO A 210 6.32 -0.89 -18.58
N MET A 211 6.98 -0.01 -17.83
CA MET A 211 7.18 -0.19 -16.39
C MET A 211 5.87 -0.12 -15.61
N VAL A 212 4.93 0.75 -16.03
CA VAL A 212 3.59 0.82 -15.44
C VAL A 212 2.74 -0.36 -15.91
N TRP A 213 2.89 -0.82 -17.16
CA TRP A 213 2.19 -2.03 -17.66
C TRP A 213 2.56 -3.27 -16.85
N TYR A 214 3.86 -3.50 -16.60
CA TYR A 214 4.34 -4.56 -15.72
C TYR A 214 3.70 -4.45 -14.31
N GLN A 215 3.74 -3.26 -13.70
CA GLN A 215 3.19 -3.04 -12.36
C GLN A 215 1.67 -3.19 -12.29
N LYS A 216 0.93 -2.81 -13.33
CA LYS A 216 -0.53 -3.01 -13.42
C LYS A 216 -0.88 -4.49 -13.31
N PHE A 217 -0.22 -5.36 -14.07
CA PHE A 217 -0.48 -6.80 -14.00
C PHE A 217 0.04 -7.43 -12.70
N GLU A 218 1.21 -7.00 -12.21
CA GLU A 218 1.77 -7.46 -10.94
C GLU A 218 0.85 -7.14 -9.75
N TYR A 219 0.31 -5.91 -9.68
CA TYR A 219 -0.65 -5.51 -8.65
C TYR A 219 -1.97 -6.27 -8.79
N ALA A 220 -2.45 -6.45 -10.01
CA ALA A 220 -3.66 -7.23 -10.29
C ALA A 220 -3.53 -8.67 -9.78
N VAL A 221 -2.50 -9.41 -10.20
CA VAL A 221 -2.21 -10.78 -9.72
C VAL A 221 -2.02 -10.80 -8.19
N GLY A 222 -1.29 -9.85 -7.63
CA GLY A 222 -1.08 -9.72 -6.18
C GLY A 222 -2.38 -9.47 -5.39
N HIS A 223 -3.33 -8.73 -5.95
CA HIS A 223 -4.63 -8.46 -5.33
C HIS A 223 -5.64 -9.59 -5.54
N TRP A 224 -5.74 -10.11 -6.76
CA TRP A 224 -6.66 -11.20 -7.11
C TRP A 224 -6.31 -12.50 -6.39
N LEU A 225 -5.02 -12.85 -6.31
CA LEU A 225 -4.55 -14.13 -5.78
C LEU A 225 -3.93 -14.00 -4.39
N GLN A 226 -2.78 -13.34 -4.25
CA GLN A 226 -2.02 -13.37 -2.99
C GLN A 226 -2.75 -12.71 -1.81
N LYS A 227 -3.12 -11.42 -1.91
CA LYS A 227 -3.83 -10.71 -0.82
C LYS A 227 -5.17 -11.36 -0.50
N THR A 228 -5.86 -11.86 -1.52
CA THR A 228 -7.14 -12.54 -1.33
C THR A 228 -6.96 -13.86 -0.58
N ALA A 229 -5.92 -14.65 -0.90
CA ALA A 229 -5.56 -15.83 -0.13
C ALA A 229 -5.18 -15.49 1.32
N GLU A 230 -4.34 -14.48 1.52
CA GLU A 230 -3.99 -13.99 2.86
C GLU A 230 -5.26 -13.63 3.67
N HIS A 231 -6.19 -12.88 3.08
CA HIS A 231 -7.44 -12.49 3.72
C HIS A 231 -8.37 -13.69 4.06
N VAL A 232 -8.48 -14.68 3.16
CA VAL A 232 -9.34 -15.87 3.34
C VAL A 232 -8.77 -16.85 4.37
N PHE A 233 -7.46 -17.13 4.34
CA PHE A 233 -6.83 -18.01 5.32
C PHE A 233 -6.67 -17.35 6.71
N GLY A 234 -6.84 -16.03 6.80
CA GLY A 234 -6.68 -15.29 8.05
C GLY A 234 -6.76 -13.77 7.90
N CYS A 235 -5.61 -13.15 7.64
CA CYS A 235 -5.42 -11.70 7.58
C CYS A 235 -4.37 -11.32 6.53
N VAL A 236 -4.40 -10.06 6.08
CA VAL A 236 -3.39 -9.50 5.17
C VAL A 236 -2.20 -8.97 5.98
N LEU A 237 -0.98 -9.21 5.52
CA LEU A 237 0.24 -8.86 6.28
C LEU A 237 0.63 -7.37 6.22
N CYS A 238 -0.03 -6.58 5.38
CA CYS A 238 0.27 -5.16 5.20
C CYS A 238 -0.94 -4.38 4.67
N SER A 239 -1.32 -3.32 5.39
CA SER A 239 -2.17 -2.24 4.92
C SER A 239 -1.29 -1.13 4.35
N PRO A 240 -1.19 -0.95 3.02
CA PRO A 240 -0.30 0.04 2.42
C PRO A 240 -0.77 1.47 2.74
N GLY A 241 0.16 2.37 3.03
CA GLY A 241 -0.13 3.74 3.47
C GLY A 241 -0.82 4.64 2.44
N CYS A 242 -0.95 4.20 1.18
CA CYS A 242 -1.63 4.95 0.13
C CYS A 242 -3.16 4.99 0.28
N PHE A 243 -3.81 3.92 0.78
CA PHE A 243 -5.25 3.91 1.02
C PHE A 243 -5.67 2.83 2.04
N SER A 244 -5.52 3.15 3.33
CA SER A 244 -5.83 2.22 4.42
C SER A 244 -6.48 2.91 5.62
N LEU A 245 -7.57 2.34 6.13
CA LEU A 245 -8.30 2.81 7.30
C LEU A 245 -7.90 2.01 8.55
N PHE A 246 -7.60 2.70 9.65
CA PHE A 246 -7.19 2.11 10.93
C PHE A 246 -8.14 2.54 12.06
N ARG A 247 -8.48 1.63 12.97
CA ARG A 247 -9.29 1.92 14.16
C ARG A 247 -8.46 2.61 15.24
N GLY A 248 -9.00 3.66 15.83
CA GLY A 248 -8.37 4.40 16.94
C GLY A 248 -8.03 3.50 18.13
N ALA A 249 -8.97 2.65 18.57
CA ALA A 249 -8.75 1.68 19.64
C ALA A 249 -7.57 0.73 19.36
N ALA A 250 -7.44 0.23 18.14
CA ALA A 250 -6.36 -0.68 17.75
C ALA A 250 -4.99 0.03 17.67
N LEU A 251 -4.97 1.27 17.21
CA LEU A 251 -3.77 2.11 17.19
C LEU A 251 -3.33 2.55 18.60
N MET A 252 -4.29 2.74 19.52
CA MET A 252 -4.06 3.15 20.92
C MET A 252 -3.79 2.00 21.88
N ASP A 253 -3.76 0.76 21.40
CA ASP A 253 -3.36 -0.42 22.17
C ASP A 253 -1.94 -0.24 22.73
N ASP A 254 -1.75 -0.57 24.01
CA ASP A 254 -0.57 -0.23 24.83
C ASP A 254 0.76 -0.65 24.20
N ASN A 255 0.75 -1.75 23.43
CA ASN A 255 1.93 -2.29 22.76
C ASN A 255 2.08 -1.86 21.30
N VAL A 256 1.05 -1.28 20.67
CA VAL A 256 1.11 -0.81 19.29
C VAL A 256 1.80 0.55 19.24
N MET A 257 1.19 1.62 19.77
CA MET A 257 1.77 2.96 19.69
C MET A 257 3.13 3.07 20.39
N LYS A 258 3.30 2.36 21.52
CA LYS A 258 4.56 2.33 22.28
C LYS A 258 5.71 1.67 21.53
N ARG A 259 5.50 0.53 20.85
CA ARG A 259 6.55 -0.09 20.01
C ARG A 259 6.73 0.65 18.68
N TYR A 260 5.66 1.23 18.14
CA TYR A 260 5.73 2.00 16.91
C TYR A 260 6.54 3.29 17.06
N THR A 261 6.68 3.85 18.28
CA THR A 261 7.56 4.99 18.59
C THR A 261 9.02 4.62 18.91
N THR A 262 9.38 3.34 19.00
CA THR A 262 10.74 2.90 19.31
C THR A 262 11.74 3.39 18.26
N LYS A 263 12.71 4.21 18.70
CA LYS A 263 13.78 4.76 17.85
C LYS A 263 14.64 3.60 17.29
N ALA A 264 14.94 3.60 15.99
CA ALA A 264 15.82 2.60 15.41
C ALA A 264 17.24 2.73 16.00
N SER A 265 17.70 1.68 16.67
CA SER A 265 18.99 1.58 17.37
C SER A 265 19.98 0.64 16.69
N GLU A 266 19.47 -0.32 15.91
CA GLU A 266 20.21 -1.44 15.33
C GLU A 266 19.93 -1.50 13.82
N ALA A 267 20.83 -2.11 13.06
CA ALA A 267 20.70 -2.26 11.61
C ALA A 267 19.37 -2.88 11.17
N SER A 268 18.90 -3.91 11.89
CA SER A 268 17.61 -4.58 11.69
C SER A 268 16.43 -3.61 11.81
N HIS A 269 16.46 -2.74 12.82
CA HIS A 269 15.41 -1.77 13.10
C HIS A 269 15.22 -0.75 11.96
N TYR A 270 16.28 -0.36 11.26
CA TYR A 270 16.15 0.53 10.10
C TYR A 270 15.48 -0.15 8.89
N VAL A 271 15.76 -1.44 8.66
CA VAL A 271 15.13 -2.21 7.58
C VAL A 271 13.68 -2.57 7.92
N GLN A 272 13.41 -2.98 9.17
CA GLN A 272 12.10 -3.43 9.60
C GLN A 272 11.14 -2.24 9.82
N TYR A 273 11.57 -1.21 10.56
CA TYR A 273 10.69 -0.15 11.03
C TYR A 273 10.66 1.08 10.12
N ASP A 274 11.79 1.47 9.50
CA ASP A 274 11.93 2.77 8.79
C ASP A 274 11.87 2.65 7.25
N GLN A 275 12.03 1.44 6.69
CA GLN A 275 11.84 1.16 5.26
C GLN A 275 10.49 0.50 4.91
N GLY A 276 9.80 -0.06 5.91
CA GLY A 276 8.52 -0.75 5.79
C GLY A 276 7.58 -0.40 6.95
N GLU A 277 7.50 0.89 7.27
CA GLU A 277 6.77 1.45 8.40
C GLU A 277 5.29 1.05 8.45
N ASP A 278 4.63 1.00 7.28
CA ASP A 278 3.24 0.54 7.14
C ASP A 278 3.11 -0.94 7.53
N ARG A 279 4.07 -1.78 7.10
CA ARG A 279 4.11 -3.21 7.40
C ARG A 279 4.47 -3.48 8.86
N TRP A 280 5.35 -2.68 9.44
CA TRP A 280 5.70 -2.75 10.86
C TRP A 280 4.49 -2.44 11.75
N LEU A 281 3.71 -1.39 11.41
CA LEU A 281 2.46 -1.08 12.10
C LEU A 281 1.47 -2.26 12.03
N CYS A 282 1.33 -2.90 10.86
CA CYS A 282 0.52 -4.10 10.71
C CYS A 282 1.03 -5.29 11.53
N THR A 283 2.35 -5.57 11.53
CA THR A 283 2.93 -6.62 12.38
C THR A 283 2.61 -6.38 13.87
N LEU A 284 2.68 -5.13 14.34
CA LEU A 284 2.32 -4.77 15.72
C LEU A 284 0.83 -5.02 16.03
N LEU A 285 -0.07 -4.62 15.14
CA LEU A 285 -1.51 -4.88 15.26
C LEU A 285 -1.81 -6.39 15.32
N LEU A 286 -1.24 -7.16 14.38
CA LEU A 286 -1.38 -8.61 14.30
C LEU A 286 -0.85 -9.31 15.56
N GLN A 287 0.30 -8.87 16.10
CA GLN A 287 0.90 -9.40 17.34
C GLN A 287 0.10 -9.05 18.61
N GLN A 288 -0.77 -8.02 18.59
CA GLN A 288 -1.71 -7.73 19.69
C GLN A 288 -3.06 -8.44 19.59
N GLY A 289 -3.37 -9.10 18.45
CA GLY A 289 -4.63 -9.81 18.27
C GLY A 289 -5.62 -9.15 17.31
N TRP A 290 -5.32 -7.95 16.81
CA TRP A 290 -6.16 -7.26 15.85
C TRP A 290 -6.09 -7.90 14.47
N ARG A 291 -7.22 -7.96 13.76
CA ARG A 291 -7.26 -8.41 12.36
C ARG A 291 -6.94 -7.25 11.41
N VAL A 292 -6.18 -7.56 10.35
CA VAL A 292 -5.94 -6.66 9.22
C VAL A 292 -6.61 -7.26 7.98
N GLU A 293 -7.49 -6.48 7.35
CA GLU A 293 -8.31 -6.92 6.22
C GLU A 293 -8.02 -6.19 4.91
N TYR A 294 -8.53 -6.75 3.82
CA TYR A 294 -8.52 -6.18 2.49
C TYR A 294 -9.96 -6.12 1.96
N ASN A 295 -10.39 -4.95 1.53
CA ASN A 295 -11.70 -4.75 0.91
C ASN A 295 -11.54 -4.58 -0.60
N ALA A 296 -11.87 -5.65 -1.34
CA ALA A 296 -11.72 -5.70 -2.80
C ALA A 296 -12.68 -4.81 -3.59
N ALA A 297 -13.70 -4.21 -2.96
CA ALA A 297 -14.64 -3.26 -3.57
C ALA A 297 -14.29 -1.79 -3.26
N SER A 298 -13.26 -1.56 -2.46
CA SER A 298 -12.82 -0.22 -2.04
C SER A 298 -11.62 0.21 -2.89
N ASP A 299 -11.88 0.83 -4.04
CA ASP A 299 -10.86 1.18 -5.04
C ASP A 299 -10.22 2.56 -4.83
N ALA A 300 -8.89 2.62 -4.94
CA ALA A 300 -8.10 3.85 -5.02
C ALA A 300 -6.96 3.72 -6.04
N TYR A 301 -6.45 4.86 -6.51
CA TYR A 301 -5.48 4.97 -7.60
C TYR A 301 -4.22 5.70 -7.13
N THR A 302 -3.04 5.29 -7.59
CA THR A 302 -1.72 5.84 -7.19
C THR A 302 -0.81 5.98 -8.40
N ASN A 303 0.16 6.90 -8.37
CA ASN A 303 1.17 7.03 -9.41
C ASN A 303 2.22 5.92 -9.27
N ALA A 304 2.36 5.08 -10.30
CA ALA A 304 3.39 4.06 -10.32
C ALA A 304 4.71 4.59 -10.91
N PRO A 305 5.88 4.15 -10.39
CA PRO A 305 7.18 4.43 -11.00
C PRO A 305 7.20 4.18 -12.51
N GLN A 306 7.46 5.23 -13.29
CA GLN A 306 7.55 5.13 -14.75
C GLN A 306 8.97 4.76 -15.20
N ASP A 307 9.98 5.20 -14.44
CA ASP A 307 11.38 4.90 -14.70
C ASP A 307 11.86 3.61 -14.03
N PHE A 308 12.65 2.82 -14.75
CA PHE A 308 13.30 1.61 -14.24
C PHE A 308 14.15 1.86 -12.98
N LYS A 309 14.80 3.04 -12.89
CA LYS A 309 15.59 3.46 -11.72
C LYS A 309 14.71 3.72 -10.50
N GLU A 310 13.56 4.35 -10.68
CA GLU A 310 12.63 4.64 -9.59
C GLU A 310 12.00 3.34 -9.06
N PHE A 311 11.57 2.46 -9.97
CA PHE A 311 11.07 1.12 -9.65
C PHE A 311 12.08 0.31 -8.82
N TYR A 312 13.34 0.19 -9.27
CA TYR A 312 14.38 -0.51 -8.52
C TYR A 312 14.62 0.11 -7.13
N ASN A 313 14.61 1.44 -7.02
CA ASN A 313 14.84 2.14 -5.75
C ASN A 313 13.68 2.01 -4.75
N GLN A 314 12.44 1.90 -5.24
CA GLN A 314 11.26 1.55 -4.44
C GLN A 314 11.39 0.11 -3.92
N ARG A 315 11.65 -0.84 -4.81
CA ARG A 315 11.67 -2.28 -4.48
C ARG A 315 12.82 -2.70 -3.57
N ARG A 316 13.97 -2.02 -3.65
CA ARG A 316 15.06 -2.10 -2.66
C ARG A 316 14.60 -1.87 -1.21
N ARG A 317 13.56 -1.06 -0.96
CA ARG A 317 12.98 -0.86 0.38
C ARG A 317 11.95 -1.93 0.71
N TRP A 318 11.06 -2.25 -0.24
CA TRP A 318 9.93 -3.15 -0.02
C TRP A 318 10.34 -4.61 0.15
N GLY A 319 11.32 -5.10 -0.62
CA GLY A 319 11.78 -6.48 -0.52
C GLY A 319 12.32 -6.84 0.88
N PRO A 320 13.37 -6.16 1.38
CA PRO A 320 14.00 -6.51 2.65
C PRO A 320 13.09 -6.27 3.84
N SER A 321 12.28 -5.21 3.82
CA SER A 321 11.29 -4.94 4.88
C SER A 321 10.13 -5.95 4.91
N THR A 322 9.75 -6.50 3.75
CA THR A 322 8.75 -7.59 3.65
C THR A 322 9.29 -8.89 4.24
N MET A 323 10.54 -9.24 3.94
CA MET A 323 11.20 -10.40 4.56
C MET A 323 11.35 -10.20 6.07
N ALA A 324 11.92 -9.09 6.52
CA ALA A 324 12.15 -8.81 7.94
C ALA A 324 10.86 -8.89 8.78
N ASN A 325 9.80 -8.20 8.36
CA ASN A 325 8.54 -8.20 9.10
C ASN A 325 7.77 -9.54 9.04
N THR A 326 7.94 -10.33 7.97
CA THR A 326 7.33 -11.68 7.90
C THR A 326 8.11 -12.67 8.75
N ILE A 327 9.44 -12.60 8.77
CA ILE A 327 10.28 -13.46 9.61
C ILE A 327 10.04 -13.17 11.10
N ASP A 328 9.87 -11.90 11.50
CA ASP A 328 9.45 -11.54 12.86
C ASP A 328 8.10 -12.17 13.23
N LEU A 329 7.08 -12.02 12.37
CA LEU A 329 5.75 -12.59 12.60
C LEU A 329 5.75 -14.12 12.63
N LEU A 330 6.56 -14.78 11.78
CA LEU A 330 6.71 -16.24 11.79
C LEU A 330 7.46 -16.70 13.05
N GLY A 331 8.50 -15.99 13.47
CA GLY A 331 9.23 -16.24 14.72
C GLY A 331 8.35 -16.09 15.96
N SER A 332 7.45 -15.10 15.98
CA SER A 332 6.44 -14.95 17.04
C SER A 332 5.20 -15.82 16.83
N GLY A 333 5.10 -16.58 15.73
CA GLY A 333 3.86 -17.14 15.20
C GLY A 333 3.08 -18.01 16.19
N GLY A 334 3.76 -18.80 17.01
CA GLY A 334 3.13 -19.62 18.05
C GLY A 334 2.40 -18.79 19.12
N LEU A 335 3.00 -17.69 19.58
CA LEU A 335 2.40 -16.76 20.53
C LEU A 335 1.32 -15.89 19.85
N THR A 336 1.58 -15.44 18.63
CA THR A 336 0.63 -14.65 17.85
C THR A 336 -0.65 -15.44 17.57
N SER A 337 -0.55 -16.73 17.24
CA SER A 337 -1.71 -17.61 17.02
C SER A 337 -2.58 -17.82 18.26
N GLN A 338 -2.01 -17.72 19.46
CA GLN A 338 -2.77 -17.78 20.72
C GLN A 338 -3.54 -16.49 21.02
N ARG A 339 -3.09 -15.35 20.47
CA ARG A 339 -3.69 -14.02 20.69
C ARG A 339 -4.59 -13.56 19.56
N ASN A 340 -4.32 -14.00 18.34
CA ASN A 340 -5.00 -13.56 17.12
C ASN A 340 -5.70 -14.74 16.46
N SER A 341 -7.03 -14.78 16.55
CA SER A 341 -7.87 -15.81 15.92
C SER A 341 -7.72 -15.87 14.40
N SER A 342 -7.26 -14.79 13.76
CA SER A 342 -7.00 -14.73 12.33
C SER A 342 -5.64 -15.32 11.93
N ILE A 343 -4.78 -15.70 12.88
CA ILE A 343 -3.47 -16.30 12.59
C ILE A 343 -3.50 -17.76 13.05
N SER A 344 -3.99 -18.63 12.16
CA SER A 344 -4.10 -20.06 12.39
C SER A 344 -2.79 -20.81 12.08
N LYS A 345 -2.63 -22.05 12.57
CA LYS A 345 -1.48 -22.90 12.21
C LYS A 345 -1.38 -23.15 10.68
N PRO A 346 -2.48 -23.43 9.95
CA PRO A 346 -2.47 -23.49 8.48
C PRO A 346 -2.04 -22.17 7.82
N TYR A 347 -2.46 -21.02 8.34
CA TYR A 347 -2.03 -19.71 7.84
C TYR A 347 -0.51 -19.50 8.01
N ILE A 348 0.04 -19.87 9.16
CA ILE A 348 1.50 -19.84 9.40
C ILE A 348 2.23 -20.74 8.41
N LEU A 349 1.72 -21.96 8.16
CA LEU A 349 2.31 -22.87 7.16
C LEU A 349 2.27 -22.29 5.74
N TYR A 350 1.15 -21.68 5.32
CA TYR A 350 1.04 -20.96 4.05
C TYR A 350 2.09 -19.84 3.94
N GLN A 351 2.28 -19.05 5.00
CA GLN A 351 3.28 -17.98 5.01
C GLN A 351 4.72 -18.50 4.97
N ILE A 352 5.01 -19.65 5.61
CA ILE A 352 6.31 -20.33 5.50
C ILE A 352 6.57 -20.78 4.05
N ILE A 353 5.59 -21.41 3.40
CA ILE A 353 5.69 -21.87 2.01
C ILE A 353 5.88 -20.67 1.06
N SER A 354 5.10 -19.60 1.24
CA SER A 354 5.19 -18.38 0.42
C SER A 354 6.54 -17.66 0.61
N MET A 355 7.10 -17.66 1.82
CA MET A 355 8.43 -17.12 2.09
C MET A 355 9.53 -17.98 1.47
N ALA A 356 9.46 -19.30 1.60
CA ALA A 356 10.41 -20.23 0.99
C ALA A 356 10.41 -20.13 -0.54
N ALA A 357 9.23 -20.10 -1.17
CA ALA A 357 9.06 -19.89 -2.60
C ALA A 357 9.70 -18.56 -3.07
N SER A 358 9.54 -17.49 -2.28
CA SER A 358 10.14 -16.18 -2.55
C SER A 358 11.67 -16.18 -2.43
N ILE A 359 12.22 -16.89 -1.45
CA ILE A 359 13.68 -17.04 -1.26
C ILE A 359 14.30 -17.89 -2.38
N LEU A 360 13.64 -18.95 -2.82
CA LEU A 360 14.14 -19.89 -3.84
C LEU A 360 13.88 -19.45 -5.30
N GLY A 361 13.13 -18.36 -5.51
CA GLY A 361 12.84 -17.79 -6.82
C GLY A 361 14.04 -17.62 -7.76
N PRO A 362 15.17 -17.01 -7.31
CA PRO A 362 16.37 -16.83 -8.15
C PRO A 362 16.91 -18.13 -8.74
N ALA A 363 17.07 -19.17 -7.92
CA ALA A 363 17.56 -20.47 -8.36
C ALA A 363 16.55 -21.21 -9.24
N THR A 364 15.25 -21.10 -8.96
CA THR A 364 14.19 -21.64 -9.84
C THR A 364 14.26 -21.02 -11.24
N VAL A 365 14.50 -19.71 -11.36
CA VAL A 365 14.72 -19.04 -12.65
C VAL A 365 15.96 -19.58 -13.36
N CYS A 366 17.08 -19.78 -12.65
CA CYS A 366 18.30 -20.36 -13.25
C CYS A 366 18.07 -21.79 -13.76
N LEU A 367 17.38 -22.65 -13.01
CA LEU A 367 17.05 -24.02 -13.42
C LEU A 367 16.14 -24.03 -14.66
N MET A 368 15.14 -23.15 -14.69
CA MET A 368 14.24 -22.98 -15.84
C MET A 368 14.98 -22.57 -17.11
N ILE A 369 15.93 -21.63 -17.02
CA ILE A 369 16.76 -21.20 -18.16
C ILE A 369 17.73 -22.31 -18.57
N SER A 370 18.30 -23.06 -17.62
CA SER A 370 19.13 -24.24 -17.91
C SER A 370 18.36 -25.29 -18.72
N GLY A 371 17.10 -25.58 -18.37
CA GLY A 371 16.25 -26.49 -19.14
C GLY A 371 16.05 -26.04 -20.58
N SER A 372 15.82 -24.73 -20.79
CA SER A 372 15.72 -24.12 -22.12
C SER A 372 16.99 -24.30 -22.95
N PHE A 373 18.18 -24.13 -22.35
CA PHE A 373 19.46 -24.34 -23.04
C PHE A 373 19.70 -25.80 -23.42
N VAL A 374 19.37 -26.76 -22.54
CA VAL A 374 19.44 -28.19 -22.87
C VAL A 374 18.52 -28.51 -24.06
N PHE A 375 17.28 -28.01 -24.05
CA PHE A 375 16.30 -28.31 -25.10
C PHE A 375 16.64 -27.67 -26.45
N ILE A 376 16.94 -26.36 -26.48
CA ILE A 376 17.11 -25.60 -27.73
C ILE A 376 18.47 -25.91 -28.38
N PHE A 377 19.53 -25.95 -27.59
CA PHE A 377 20.90 -26.05 -28.10
C PHE A 377 21.49 -27.47 -27.98
N ASN A 378 20.72 -28.45 -27.50
CA ASN A 378 21.17 -29.83 -27.21
C ASN A 378 22.45 -29.86 -26.34
N MET A 379 22.56 -28.90 -25.41
CA MET A 379 23.75 -28.76 -24.55
C MET A 379 23.75 -29.80 -23.44
N ASN A 380 24.96 -30.21 -23.02
CA ASN A 380 25.11 -30.98 -21.80
C ASN A 380 24.57 -30.21 -20.59
N THR A 381 23.78 -30.88 -19.75
CA THR A 381 23.09 -30.31 -18.58
C THR A 381 24.02 -29.48 -17.68
N ASN A 382 25.26 -29.94 -17.46
CA ASN A 382 26.20 -29.27 -16.58
C ASN A 382 26.68 -27.94 -17.17
N ILE A 383 26.86 -27.88 -18.49
CA ILE A 383 27.26 -26.67 -19.21
C ILE A 383 26.09 -25.68 -19.28
N ALA A 384 24.88 -26.17 -19.58
CA ALA A 384 23.66 -25.38 -19.57
C ALA A 384 23.41 -24.72 -18.20
N LEU A 385 23.57 -25.48 -17.12
CA LEU A 385 23.39 -24.99 -15.76
C LEU A 385 24.45 -23.95 -15.38
N ALA A 386 25.71 -24.19 -15.74
CA ALA A 386 26.78 -23.22 -15.54
C ALA A 386 26.50 -21.89 -16.29
N LEU A 387 26.05 -21.96 -17.55
CA LEU A 387 25.70 -20.77 -18.35
C LEU A 387 24.49 -20.00 -17.79
N ALA A 388 23.53 -20.68 -17.16
CA ALA A 388 22.40 -20.03 -16.50
C ALA A 388 22.82 -19.30 -15.20
N ILE A 389 23.80 -19.83 -14.47
CA ILE A 389 24.23 -19.33 -13.15
C ILE A 389 25.33 -18.26 -13.23
N VAL A 390 26.24 -18.35 -14.20
CA VAL A 390 27.39 -17.44 -14.29
C VAL A 390 26.98 -15.95 -14.42
N PRO A 391 26.05 -15.54 -15.32
CA PRO A 391 25.69 -14.13 -15.46
C PRO A 391 25.04 -13.53 -14.19
N PRO A 392 24.10 -14.21 -13.49
CA PRO A 392 23.59 -13.74 -12.20
C PRO A 392 24.65 -13.70 -11.10
N THR A 393 25.57 -14.66 -11.04
CA THR A 393 26.67 -14.65 -10.07
C THR A 393 27.63 -13.49 -10.34
N VAL A 394 27.95 -13.18 -11.61
CA VAL A 394 28.71 -11.99 -11.99
C VAL A 394 27.96 -10.72 -11.57
N TYR A 395 26.65 -10.63 -11.84
CA TYR A 395 25.84 -9.49 -11.41
C TYR A 395 25.81 -9.31 -9.88
N LEU A 396 25.67 -10.40 -9.13
CA LEU A 396 25.75 -10.42 -7.66
C LEU A 396 27.11 -9.85 -7.17
N ILE A 397 28.23 -10.31 -7.75
CA ILE A 397 29.57 -9.81 -7.41
C ILE A 397 29.71 -8.31 -7.76
N LEU A 398 29.15 -7.88 -8.90
CA LEU A 398 29.16 -6.47 -9.31
C LEU A 398 28.30 -5.60 -8.36
N CYS A 399 27.18 -6.10 -7.85
CA CYS A 399 26.36 -5.41 -6.85
C CYS A 399 27.09 -5.17 -5.51
N PHE A 400 28.04 -6.04 -5.14
CA PHE A 400 28.90 -5.79 -3.96
C PHE A 400 30.01 -4.76 -4.21
N LYS A 401 30.39 -4.49 -5.47
CA LYS A 401 31.54 -3.64 -5.84
C LYS A 401 31.17 -2.28 -6.41
N LEU A 402 30.07 -2.16 -7.13
CA LEU A 402 29.69 -0.96 -7.87
C LEU A 402 28.72 -0.07 -7.08
N LYS A 403 28.58 1.19 -7.49
CA LYS A 403 27.53 2.10 -6.97
C LYS A 403 26.15 1.68 -7.50
N SER A 404 25.13 1.78 -6.66
CA SER A 404 23.70 1.54 -6.95
C SER A 404 23.26 1.95 -8.37
N ASP A 405 23.52 3.19 -8.78
CA ASP A 405 23.15 3.69 -10.11
C ASP A 405 23.75 2.89 -11.29
N MET A 406 24.96 2.36 -11.14
CA MET A 406 25.57 1.49 -12.16
C MET A 406 24.99 0.09 -12.12
N GLN A 407 24.67 -0.43 -10.92
CA GLN A 407 24.01 -1.73 -10.76
C GLN A 407 22.63 -1.74 -11.42
N ILE A 408 21.86 -0.66 -11.29
CA ILE A 408 20.56 -0.48 -11.95
C ILE A 408 20.73 -0.44 -13.47
N LYS A 409 21.75 0.25 -14.00
CA LYS A 409 22.04 0.27 -15.46
C LYS A 409 22.38 -1.12 -16.00
N ILE A 410 23.20 -1.87 -15.27
CA ILE A 410 23.55 -3.25 -15.63
C ILE A 410 22.29 -4.13 -15.56
N ALA A 411 21.46 -3.99 -14.52
CA ALA A 411 20.18 -4.69 -14.43
C ALA A 411 19.27 -4.36 -15.61
N ALA A 412 19.14 -3.10 -16.03
CA ALA A 412 18.31 -2.73 -17.17
C ALA A 412 18.74 -3.43 -18.48
N ILE A 413 20.05 -3.47 -18.75
CA ILE A 413 20.62 -4.18 -19.91
C ILE A 413 20.36 -5.68 -19.78
N MET A 414 20.62 -6.26 -18.61
CA MET A 414 20.37 -7.68 -18.36
C MET A 414 18.88 -8.02 -18.48
N SER A 415 17.95 -7.20 -17.96
CA SER A 415 16.50 -7.42 -18.05
C SER A 415 16.02 -7.56 -19.50
N VAL A 416 16.60 -6.79 -20.44
CA VAL A 416 16.31 -6.93 -21.87
C VAL A 416 16.83 -8.28 -22.41
N LEU A 417 18.08 -8.65 -22.12
CA LEU A 417 18.64 -9.95 -22.52
C LEU A 417 17.84 -11.12 -21.94
N TYR A 418 17.47 -11.02 -20.66
CA TYR A 418 16.69 -12.03 -19.96
C TYR A 418 15.24 -12.13 -20.44
N ALA A 419 14.64 -11.07 -20.99
CA ALA A 419 13.35 -11.14 -21.66
C ALA A 419 13.42 -12.01 -22.93
N PHE A 420 14.50 -11.90 -23.72
CA PHE A 420 14.74 -12.79 -24.85
C PHE A 420 15.02 -14.23 -24.41
N LEU A 421 15.80 -14.45 -23.35
CA LEU A 421 15.98 -15.79 -22.76
C LEU A 421 14.65 -16.39 -22.30
N MET A 422 13.78 -15.58 -21.68
CA MET A 422 12.45 -16.00 -21.23
C MET A 422 11.52 -16.35 -22.39
N ALA A 423 11.56 -15.59 -23.50
CA ALA A 423 10.87 -15.96 -24.73
C ALA A 423 11.37 -17.32 -25.29
N GLY A 424 12.70 -17.53 -25.27
CA GLY A 424 13.31 -18.83 -25.59
C GLY A 424 12.80 -19.97 -24.69
N THR A 425 12.73 -19.75 -23.37
CA THR A 425 12.15 -20.71 -22.41
C THR A 425 10.70 -21.05 -22.73
N ILE A 426 9.86 -20.07 -23.07
CA ILE A 426 8.46 -20.33 -23.47
C ILE A 426 8.41 -21.19 -24.74
N LEU A 427 9.24 -20.86 -25.74
CA LEU A 427 9.36 -21.67 -26.96
C LEU A 427 9.91 -23.09 -26.69
N SER A 428 10.80 -23.24 -25.72
CA SER A 428 11.29 -24.55 -25.28
C SER A 428 10.19 -25.39 -24.63
N ILE A 429 9.34 -24.81 -23.78
CA ILE A 429 8.20 -25.52 -23.18
C ILE A 429 7.19 -25.93 -24.27
N ILE A 430 6.90 -25.05 -25.23
CA ILE A 430 6.03 -25.36 -26.38
C ILE A 430 6.66 -26.43 -27.28
N GLY A 431 7.98 -26.37 -27.50
CA GLY A 431 8.71 -27.38 -28.27
C GLY A 431 8.72 -28.75 -27.60
N ASP A 432 8.87 -28.80 -26.27
CA ASP A 432 8.80 -30.02 -25.46
C ASP A 432 7.43 -30.69 -25.58
N LEU A 433 6.35 -29.92 -25.41
CA LEU A 433 4.96 -30.35 -25.65
C LEU A 433 4.75 -30.97 -27.03
N VAL A 434 5.30 -30.37 -28.09
CA VAL A 434 5.18 -30.86 -29.48
C VAL A 434 6.07 -32.08 -29.71
N ARG A 435 7.31 -32.10 -29.22
CA ARG A 435 8.24 -33.23 -29.34
C ARG A 435 7.69 -34.46 -28.63
N GLU A 436 7.18 -34.27 -27.42
CA GLU A 436 6.59 -35.35 -26.64
C GLU A 436 5.14 -35.66 -27.00
N GLN A 437 4.53 -34.97 -27.97
CA GLN A 437 3.17 -35.27 -28.46
C GLN A 437 2.16 -35.44 -27.32
N THR A 438 2.32 -34.67 -26.23
CA THR A 438 1.46 -34.75 -25.05
C THR A 438 1.45 -33.41 -24.32
N PHE A 439 0.31 -33.06 -23.71
CA PHE A 439 0.18 -31.90 -22.83
C PHE A 439 0.59 -32.21 -21.38
N LEU A 440 0.98 -33.46 -21.08
CA LEU A 440 1.26 -33.96 -19.74
C LEU A 440 2.72 -33.77 -19.29
N THR A 441 3.58 -33.10 -20.06
CA THR A 441 4.95 -32.80 -19.59
C THR A 441 4.88 -31.83 -18.39
N PRO A 442 5.72 -31.96 -17.35
CA PRO A 442 5.58 -31.17 -16.12
C PRO A 442 5.64 -29.65 -16.36
N GLY A 443 6.56 -29.21 -17.22
CA GLY A 443 6.67 -27.79 -17.60
C GLY A 443 5.48 -27.31 -18.42
N GLY A 444 4.97 -28.15 -19.34
CA GLY A 444 3.77 -27.90 -20.12
C GLY A 444 2.51 -27.76 -19.26
N LEU A 445 2.27 -28.71 -18.36
CA LEU A 445 1.17 -28.68 -17.39
C LEU A 445 1.22 -27.44 -16.50
N PHE A 446 2.40 -27.11 -15.95
CA PHE A 446 2.57 -25.93 -15.12
C PHE A 446 2.29 -24.64 -15.90
N PHE A 447 2.86 -24.49 -17.11
CA PHE A 447 2.72 -23.28 -17.91
C PHE A 447 1.29 -23.09 -18.43
N ILE A 448 0.69 -24.13 -19.01
CA ILE A 448 -0.71 -24.09 -19.48
C ILE A 448 -1.65 -23.85 -18.29
N GLY A 449 -1.43 -24.56 -17.18
CA GLY A 449 -2.20 -24.39 -15.95
C GLY A 449 -2.14 -22.96 -15.42
N MET A 450 -0.95 -22.37 -15.32
CA MET A 450 -0.76 -20.97 -14.89
C MET A 450 -1.47 -19.99 -15.82
N VAL A 451 -1.32 -20.14 -17.14
CA VAL A 451 -1.99 -19.26 -18.13
C VAL A 451 -3.51 -19.37 -18.02
N VAL A 452 -4.06 -20.59 -17.97
CA VAL A 452 -5.50 -20.83 -17.81
C VAL A 452 -6.01 -20.27 -16.48
N LEU A 453 -5.30 -20.48 -15.37
CA LEU A 453 -5.66 -19.93 -14.06
C LEU A 453 -5.67 -18.39 -14.07
N TYR A 454 -4.70 -17.74 -14.71
CA TYR A 454 -4.68 -16.28 -14.85
C TYR A 454 -5.81 -15.77 -15.75
N LEU A 455 -6.11 -16.44 -16.87
CA LEU A 455 -7.23 -16.07 -17.74
C LEU A 455 -8.59 -16.22 -17.03
N ILE A 456 -8.81 -17.30 -16.29
CA ILE A 456 -10.04 -17.49 -15.50
C ILE A 456 -10.11 -16.47 -14.36
N THR A 457 -8.99 -16.22 -13.66
CA THR A 457 -8.92 -15.21 -12.59
C THR A 457 -9.31 -13.83 -13.11
N ALA A 458 -8.77 -13.42 -14.27
CA ALA A 458 -9.11 -12.16 -14.90
C ALA A 458 -10.55 -12.12 -15.41
N ALA A 459 -11.10 -13.22 -15.95
CA ALA A 459 -12.50 -13.31 -16.37
C ALA A 459 -13.46 -13.12 -15.18
N LEU A 460 -13.06 -13.57 -13.98
CA LEU A 460 -13.75 -13.31 -12.72
C LEU A 460 -13.49 -11.90 -12.14
N HIS A 461 -12.74 -11.06 -12.86
CA HIS A 461 -12.47 -9.65 -12.58
C HIS A 461 -12.78 -8.78 -13.83
N PRO A 462 -14.04 -8.74 -14.30
CA PRO A 462 -14.38 -8.21 -15.62
C PRO A 462 -13.99 -6.73 -15.85
N GLN A 463 -14.04 -5.89 -14.80
CA GLN A 463 -13.58 -4.50 -14.85
C GLN A 463 -12.07 -4.37 -15.12
N GLU A 464 -11.28 -5.39 -14.77
CA GLU A 464 -9.83 -5.43 -14.85
C GLU A 464 -9.33 -6.45 -15.90
N PHE A 465 -10.24 -7.09 -16.67
CA PHE A 465 -9.91 -8.12 -17.65
C PHE A 465 -8.90 -7.65 -18.71
N SER A 466 -8.97 -6.36 -19.08
CA SER A 466 -8.03 -5.72 -20.01
C SER A 466 -6.56 -5.77 -19.54
N LEU A 467 -6.30 -5.94 -18.24
CA LEU A 467 -4.93 -6.04 -17.71
C LEU A 467 -4.22 -7.32 -18.18
N VAL A 468 -4.94 -8.36 -18.61
CA VAL A 468 -4.37 -9.59 -19.19
C VAL A 468 -3.41 -9.31 -20.35
N ILE A 469 -3.65 -8.23 -21.11
CA ILE A 469 -2.77 -7.80 -22.23
C ILE A 469 -1.34 -7.54 -21.73
N TYR A 470 -1.18 -7.03 -20.51
CA TYR A 470 0.12 -6.78 -19.89
C TYR A 470 0.74 -8.04 -19.26
N GLY A 471 -0.03 -9.13 -19.12
CA GLY A 471 0.44 -10.40 -18.56
C GLY A 471 1.57 -11.05 -19.35
N PHE A 472 1.59 -10.88 -20.68
CA PHE A 472 2.70 -11.36 -21.51
C PHE A 472 4.03 -10.64 -21.17
N LEU A 473 4.00 -9.32 -21.00
CA LEU A 473 5.16 -8.54 -20.57
C LEU A 473 5.61 -8.97 -19.16
N TYR A 474 4.67 -9.18 -18.24
CA TYR A 474 4.99 -9.66 -16.90
C TYR A 474 5.70 -11.01 -16.92
N ILE A 475 5.21 -11.98 -17.71
CA ILE A 475 5.83 -13.31 -17.86
C ILE A 475 7.24 -13.19 -18.45
N LEU A 476 7.45 -12.38 -19.49
CA LEU A 476 8.79 -12.12 -20.04
C LEU A 476 9.75 -11.50 -19.00
N CYS A 477 9.22 -10.68 -18.10
CA CYS A 477 9.99 -10.03 -17.04
C CYS A 477 10.22 -10.89 -15.77
N ILE A 478 9.77 -12.16 -15.73
CA ILE A 478 9.98 -13.04 -14.57
C ILE A 478 11.46 -13.07 -14.10
N PRO A 479 12.48 -13.25 -14.96
CA PRO A 479 13.87 -13.22 -14.49
C PRO A 479 14.33 -11.83 -14.02
N SER A 480 13.75 -10.75 -14.57
CA SER A 480 14.03 -9.40 -14.09
C SER A 480 13.51 -9.21 -12.65
N GLY A 481 12.28 -9.65 -12.36
CA GLY A 481 11.66 -9.53 -11.04
C GLY A 481 12.20 -10.51 -9.99
N TYR A 482 12.30 -11.79 -10.32
CA TYR A 482 12.60 -12.86 -9.35
C TYR A 482 14.10 -13.19 -9.20
N LEU A 483 14.96 -12.70 -10.10
CA LEU A 483 16.40 -12.95 -10.06
C LEU A 483 17.22 -11.66 -9.99
N LEU A 484 17.13 -10.77 -10.99
CA LEU A 484 17.96 -9.55 -11.02
C LEU A 484 17.56 -8.54 -9.92
N LEU A 485 16.26 -8.27 -9.78
CA LEU A 485 15.75 -7.35 -8.76
C LEU A 485 15.93 -7.93 -7.35
N ALA A 486 15.79 -9.25 -7.16
CA ALA A 486 16.08 -9.92 -5.90
C ALA A 486 17.55 -9.73 -5.48
N ILE A 487 18.50 -9.93 -6.41
CA ILE A 487 19.93 -9.65 -6.21
C ILE A 487 20.16 -8.19 -5.80
N TYR A 488 19.65 -7.24 -6.59
CA TYR A 488 19.81 -5.82 -6.30
C TYR A 488 19.24 -5.43 -4.93
N SER A 489 18.03 -5.90 -4.62
CA SER A 489 17.29 -5.56 -3.41
C SER A 489 17.97 -6.05 -2.14
N ILE A 490 18.44 -7.31 -2.12
CA ILE A 490 19.16 -7.89 -0.99
C ILE A 490 20.51 -7.18 -0.78
N VAL A 491 21.29 -6.98 -1.85
CA VAL A 491 22.65 -6.41 -1.74
C VAL A 491 22.63 -4.91 -1.42
N ASN A 492 21.50 -4.22 -1.61
CA ASN A 492 21.36 -2.80 -1.25
C ASN A 492 20.49 -2.55 -0.01
N MET A 493 20.14 -3.58 0.78
CA MET A 493 19.34 -3.40 2.01
C MET A 493 20.04 -2.54 3.08
N ASN A 494 21.38 -2.44 3.03
CA ASN A 494 22.15 -1.54 3.90
C ASN A 494 21.97 -0.05 3.55
N ASN A 495 21.38 0.26 2.39
CA ASN A 495 21.16 1.64 1.95
C ASN A 495 19.73 2.07 2.34
N VAL A 496 19.63 2.79 3.46
CA VAL A 496 18.37 3.20 4.10
C VAL A 496 17.90 4.62 3.72
N THR A 497 18.45 5.15 2.62
CA THR A 497 17.99 6.40 1.96
C THR A 497 16.67 6.19 1.23
N TRP A 498 15.85 7.24 1.13
CA TRP A 498 14.57 7.20 0.42
C TRP A 498 14.68 7.34 -1.10
N GLY A 499 15.83 7.77 -1.63
CA GLY A 499 16.09 7.88 -3.07
C GLY A 499 16.39 9.32 -3.52
N THR A 500 16.28 9.58 -4.82
CA THR A 500 16.74 10.82 -5.51
C THR A 500 16.13 12.14 -5.05
N ARG A 501 15.20 12.14 -4.08
CA ARG A 501 14.55 13.33 -3.53
C ARG A 501 15.27 13.88 -2.27
N GLU A 502 16.20 13.13 -1.66
CA GLU A 502 16.95 13.55 -0.45
C GLU A 502 18.20 14.41 -0.79
N THR A 503 18.03 15.71 -1.06
CA THR A 503 19.14 16.71 -1.06
C THR A 503 18.95 17.75 0.04
N GLY A 504 19.84 17.73 1.04
CA GLY A 504 19.72 18.54 2.24
C GLY A 504 20.41 19.90 2.18
N SER A 505 19.93 20.84 2.98
CA SER A 505 20.60 22.11 3.29
C SER A 505 20.38 22.44 4.78
N GLN A 506 21.44 22.75 5.51
CA GLN A 506 21.41 23.07 6.95
C GLN A 506 21.34 24.58 7.18
N ALA A 507 20.54 25.04 8.15
CA ALA A 507 20.54 26.41 8.66
C ALA A 507 20.17 26.44 10.16
N LYS A 508 20.56 27.51 10.87
CA LYS A 508 20.44 27.66 12.34
C LYS A 508 19.30 28.62 12.78
N THR A 509 18.98 28.50 14.07
CA THR A 509 17.87 29.08 14.87
C THR A 509 17.79 30.61 15.00
N THR A 510 16.56 31.14 15.10
CA THR A 510 15.96 31.69 16.36
C THR A 510 14.44 31.95 16.20
N ALA A 511 13.72 32.26 17.29
CA ALA A 511 12.25 32.29 17.38
C ALA A 511 11.71 33.61 17.98
N VAL A 512 10.38 33.83 17.99
CA VAL A 512 9.56 34.44 19.08
C VAL A 512 8.05 34.60 18.68
N ASP A 513 7.15 34.21 19.63
CA ASP A 513 5.76 34.67 19.95
C ASP A 513 4.65 34.96 18.89
N ALA A 514 3.33 35.01 19.16
CA ALA A 514 2.41 34.40 20.16
C ALA A 514 0.94 34.62 19.64
N ILE A 515 -0.21 34.35 20.28
CA ILE A 515 -0.56 33.78 21.60
C ILE A 515 -1.81 32.84 21.49
N LYS A 516 -2.73 32.81 22.48
CA LYS A 516 -4.02 32.05 22.56
C LYS A 516 -3.99 30.51 22.49
N LYS A 517 -2.85 29.89 22.20
CA LYS A 517 -2.71 28.42 21.98
C LYS A 517 -1.93 27.68 23.08
N LYS A 518 -1.95 28.15 24.34
CA LYS A 518 -0.99 27.70 25.38
C LYS A 518 -1.02 26.18 25.60
N ASP A 519 -2.22 25.65 25.89
CA ASP A 519 -2.52 24.21 25.94
C ASP A 519 -1.93 23.50 24.71
N GLU A 520 -2.42 23.78 23.48
CA GLU A 520 -1.97 23.09 22.25
C GLU A 520 -0.45 23.15 22.00
N ILE A 521 0.21 24.26 22.33
CA ILE A 521 1.65 24.42 22.15
C ILE A 521 2.44 23.49 23.09
N ASP A 522 1.94 23.24 24.30
CA ASP A 522 2.70 22.56 25.33
C ASP A 522 2.81 21.03 25.07
N PHE A 523 1.76 20.30 24.66
CA PHE A 523 2.00 18.90 24.19
C PHE A 523 2.82 18.86 22.90
N TRP A 524 2.76 19.88 22.02
CA TRP A 524 3.58 19.85 20.80
C TRP A 524 5.06 19.90 21.17
N ARG A 525 5.41 20.67 22.21
CA ARG A 525 6.75 20.67 22.83
C ARG A 525 7.08 19.35 23.53
N GLU A 526 6.17 18.78 24.32
CA GLU A 526 6.42 17.49 25.00
C GLU A 526 6.63 16.34 24.01
N LEU A 527 5.78 16.24 22.98
CA LEU A 527 5.87 15.24 21.92
C LEU A 527 7.17 15.40 21.12
N GLN A 528 7.57 16.65 20.86
CA GLN A 528 8.84 17.00 20.24
C GLN A 528 10.02 16.50 21.10
N MET A 529 10.14 16.94 22.35
CA MET A 529 11.20 16.54 23.28
C MET A 529 11.29 15.02 23.46
N LYS A 530 10.15 14.32 23.58
CA LYS A 530 10.12 12.88 23.88
C LYS A 530 10.48 12.02 22.66
N TYR A 531 9.85 12.29 21.51
CA TYR A 531 9.92 11.40 20.33
C TYR A 531 10.50 12.06 19.08
N LEU A 532 10.19 13.33 18.82
CA LEU A 532 10.33 13.94 17.49
C LEU A 532 11.52 14.90 17.33
N GLU A 533 12.35 15.11 18.37
CA GLU A 533 13.61 15.87 18.26
C GLU A 533 14.50 15.33 17.12
N PRO A 534 15.02 16.19 16.22
CA PRO A 534 15.99 15.79 15.21
C PRO A 534 17.13 14.94 15.80
N LEU A 535 17.51 13.89 15.09
CA LEU A 535 18.63 13.05 15.51
C LEU A 535 19.91 13.88 15.45
N LYS A 536 20.55 14.12 16.59
CA LYS A 536 21.87 14.77 16.65
C LYS A 536 22.87 13.88 15.91
N GLU A 537 23.48 14.41 14.86
CA GLU A 537 24.39 13.68 13.97
C GLU A 537 25.73 13.39 14.67
N ASN A 538 25.78 12.31 15.45
CA ASN A 538 27.03 11.77 15.95
C ASN A 538 27.68 10.90 14.85
N LYS A 539 28.75 11.42 14.23
CA LYS A 539 29.49 10.72 13.16
C LYS A 539 29.91 9.31 13.56
N VAL A 540 30.39 9.10 14.80
CA VAL A 540 30.81 7.78 15.30
C VAL A 540 29.63 6.81 15.33
N GLN A 541 28.45 7.28 15.74
CA GLN A 541 27.23 6.45 15.75
C GLN A 541 26.71 6.16 14.34
N GLN A 542 26.77 7.14 13.43
CA GLN A 542 26.40 6.96 12.03
C GLN A 542 27.33 5.98 11.30
N GLU A 543 28.65 6.08 11.53
CA GLU A 543 29.64 5.13 11.00
C GLU A 543 29.43 3.73 11.55
N LYS A 544 29.18 3.59 12.88
CA LYS A 544 28.81 2.30 13.48
C LYS A 544 27.58 1.71 12.81
N ILE A 545 26.45 2.44 12.77
CA ILE A 545 25.20 1.97 12.14
C ILE A 545 25.42 1.62 10.66
N THR A 546 26.25 2.37 9.94
CA THR A 546 26.59 2.08 8.53
C THR A 546 27.37 0.77 8.40
N ASN A 547 28.27 0.46 9.33
CA ASN A 547 29.00 -0.81 9.36
C ASN A 547 28.10 -1.96 9.80
N ASP A 548 27.28 -1.78 10.84
CA ASP A 548 26.28 -2.77 11.30
C ASP A 548 25.28 -3.11 10.18
N LEU A 549 24.85 -2.12 9.38
CA LEU A 549 24.00 -2.31 8.19
C LEU A 549 24.70 -3.08 7.07
N ARG A 550 26.01 -2.85 6.86
CA ARG A 550 26.82 -3.64 5.91
C ARG A 550 26.99 -5.08 6.38
N GLU A 551 27.19 -5.30 7.68
CA GLU A 551 27.28 -6.64 8.27
C GLU A 551 25.96 -7.39 8.17
N LEU A 552 24.83 -6.74 8.51
CA LEU A 552 23.49 -7.29 8.35
C LEU A 552 23.22 -7.68 6.90
N ARG A 553 23.52 -6.81 5.94
CA ARG A 553 23.46 -7.12 4.50
C ARG A 553 24.31 -8.35 4.17
N ASN A 554 25.56 -8.40 4.63
CA ASN A 554 26.45 -9.53 4.31
C ASN A 554 25.86 -10.86 4.84
N LYS A 555 25.34 -10.88 6.07
CA LYS A 555 24.69 -12.06 6.66
C LYS A 555 23.41 -12.45 5.91
N ALA A 556 22.54 -11.49 5.63
CA ALA A 556 21.28 -11.72 4.92
C ALA A 556 21.50 -12.19 3.47
N ALA A 557 22.42 -11.54 2.74
CA ALA A 557 22.80 -11.93 1.39
C ALA A 557 23.45 -13.31 1.37
N PHE A 558 24.36 -13.60 2.31
CA PHE A 558 24.96 -14.94 2.45
C PHE A 558 23.87 -15.98 2.66
N ALA A 559 22.99 -15.82 3.64
CA ALA A 559 21.91 -16.79 3.91
C ALA A 559 20.99 -16.98 2.69
N PHE A 560 20.55 -15.88 2.07
CA PHE A 560 19.64 -15.89 0.91
C PHE A 560 20.25 -16.60 -0.30
N PHE A 561 21.48 -16.25 -0.70
CA PHE A 561 22.15 -16.90 -1.84
C PHE A 561 22.70 -18.28 -1.50
N PHE A 562 23.01 -18.59 -0.24
CA PHE A 562 23.37 -19.93 0.20
C PHE A 562 22.17 -20.89 0.11
N CYS A 563 20.96 -20.47 0.50
CA CYS A 563 19.74 -21.26 0.25
C CYS A 563 19.53 -21.54 -1.25
N ASN A 564 19.75 -20.54 -2.12
CA ASN A 564 19.69 -20.73 -3.58
C ASN A 564 20.79 -21.66 -4.11
N ALA A 565 22.01 -21.58 -3.59
CA ALA A 565 23.11 -22.46 -3.98
C ALA A 565 22.89 -23.91 -3.51
N LEU A 566 22.44 -24.12 -2.27
CA LEU A 566 21.98 -25.42 -1.78
C LEU A 566 20.86 -25.99 -2.66
N TRP A 567 19.93 -25.13 -3.09
CA TRP A 567 18.81 -25.54 -3.94
C TRP A 567 19.26 -26.04 -5.32
N ILE A 568 20.18 -25.32 -5.96
CA ILE A 568 20.83 -25.73 -7.22
C ILE A 568 21.63 -27.02 -7.01
N MET A 569 22.43 -27.13 -5.95
CA MET A 569 23.23 -28.32 -5.68
C MET A 569 22.36 -29.56 -5.43
N ALA A 570 21.28 -29.44 -4.65
CA ALA A 570 20.35 -30.55 -4.40
C ALA A 570 19.72 -31.05 -5.71
N THR A 571 19.29 -30.12 -6.57
CA THR A 571 18.75 -30.45 -7.90
C THR A 571 19.82 -31.13 -8.77
N PHE A 572 21.04 -30.61 -8.80
CA PHE A 572 22.16 -31.17 -9.56
C PHE A 572 22.56 -32.59 -9.11
N PHE A 573 22.67 -32.84 -7.80
CA PHE A 573 23.00 -34.16 -7.26
C PHE A 573 21.95 -35.22 -7.64
N LEU A 574 20.67 -34.84 -7.66
CA LEU A 574 19.57 -35.73 -7.99
C LEU A 574 19.44 -35.96 -9.51
N GLN A 575 19.79 -34.97 -10.34
CA GLN A 575 19.96 -35.15 -11.79
C GLN A 575 21.15 -36.07 -12.12
N ALA A 576 22.28 -35.92 -11.42
CA ALA A 576 23.46 -36.77 -11.60
C ALA A 576 23.25 -38.25 -11.18
N THR A 577 22.19 -38.54 -10.41
CA THR A 577 21.77 -39.91 -10.02
C THR A 577 20.55 -40.40 -10.80
N GLY A 578 20.14 -39.69 -11.86
CA GLY A 578 18.83 -39.78 -12.51
C GLY A 578 18.39 -41.14 -13.07
N ASP A 579 19.32 -42.04 -13.42
CA ASP A 579 18.95 -43.40 -13.89
C ASP A 579 18.31 -44.26 -12.78
N SER A 580 18.66 -43.99 -11.52
CA SER A 580 18.16 -44.73 -10.36
C SER A 580 16.87 -44.15 -9.77
N VAL A 581 16.57 -42.88 -10.05
CA VAL A 581 15.49 -42.12 -9.39
C VAL A 581 14.72 -41.27 -10.41
N SER A 582 14.18 -41.89 -11.46
CA SER A 582 13.31 -41.22 -12.44
C SER A 582 11.86 -41.68 -12.32
N ILE A 583 10.91 -40.74 -12.37
CA ILE A 583 9.47 -41.05 -12.38
C ILE A 583 9.07 -41.35 -13.82
N LYS A 584 8.61 -42.59 -14.04
CA LYS A 584 8.17 -43.09 -15.34
C LYS A 584 6.67 -42.82 -15.54
N ILE A 585 6.33 -41.87 -16.41
CA ILE A 585 4.94 -41.48 -16.68
C ILE A 585 4.49 -42.06 -18.04
N PRO A 586 3.35 -42.79 -18.10
CA PRO A 586 2.81 -43.29 -19.37
C PRO A 586 2.39 -42.11 -20.25
N LYS A 587 2.85 -42.12 -21.51
CA LYS A 587 2.56 -41.04 -22.47
C LYS A 587 1.14 -41.21 -23.02
N ILE A 588 0.33 -40.17 -22.89
CA ILE A 588 -1.03 -40.11 -23.44
C ILE A 588 -1.02 -39.12 -24.61
N TYR A 589 -1.41 -39.59 -25.79
CA TYR A 589 -1.51 -38.78 -27.00
C TYR A 589 -2.72 -37.82 -26.93
N PRO A 590 -2.78 -36.75 -27.76
CA PRO A 590 -3.86 -35.75 -27.68
C PRO A 590 -5.25 -36.30 -28.04
N ASN A 591 -5.31 -37.45 -28.72
CA ASN A 591 -6.53 -38.20 -29.03
C ASN A 591 -6.99 -39.12 -27.88
N GLY A 592 -6.30 -39.10 -26.73
CA GLY A 592 -6.60 -39.92 -25.55
C GLY A 592 -6.06 -41.36 -25.59
N THR A 593 -5.34 -41.79 -26.63
CA THR A 593 -4.77 -43.14 -26.65
C THR A 593 -3.48 -43.23 -25.84
N LEU A 594 -3.30 -44.35 -25.13
CA LEU A 594 -2.08 -44.65 -24.40
C LEU A 594 -0.96 -45.05 -25.38
N SER A 595 0.20 -44.44 -25.24
CA SER A 595 1.41 -44.86 -25.95
C SER A 595 2.06 -46.06 -25.24
N THR A 596 2.75 -46.89 -26.02
CA THR A 596 3.68 -47.90 -25.48
C THR A 596 4.98 -47.27 -24.97
N ALA A 597 5.27 -46.02 -25.34
CA ALA A 597 6.39 -45.26 -24.82
C ALA A 597 6.06 -44.60 -23.47
N VAL A 598 7.09 -44.48 -22.63
CA VAL A 598 7.04 -43.88 -21.30
C VAL A 598 8.09 -42.78 -21.26
N PHE A 599 7.75 -41.59 -20.77
CA PHE A 599 8.74 -40.52 -20.58
C PHE A 599 9.18 -40.45 -19.12
N SER A 600 10.46 -40.14 -18.91
CA SER A 600 11.07 -40.02 -17.59
C SER A 600 11.05 -38.57 -17.11
N VAL A 601 10.61 -38.37 -15.86
CA VAL A 601 10.57 -37.07 -15.21
C VAL A 601 11.52 -37.05 -14.02
N ASP A 602 12.31 -35.97 -13.92
CA ASP A 602 13.10 -35.62 -12.75
C ASP A 602 12.16 -35.36 -11.56
N PRO A 603 12.21 -36.17 -10.47
CA PRO A 603 11.34 -36.03 -9.31
C PRO A 603 11.47 -34.66 -8.63
N VAL A 604 12.64 -34.02 -8.73
CA VAL A 604 12.94 -32.75 -8.06
C VAL A 604 12.32 -31.59 -8.80
N ALA A 605 12.55 -31.53 -10.12
CA ALA A 605 11.89 -30.56 -10.98
C ALA A 605 10.36 -30.69 -10.86
N LEU A 606 9.83 -31.92 -10.81
CA LEU A 606 8.42 -32.18 -10.58
C LEU A 606 7.94 -31.71 -9.20
N MET A 607 8.61 -32.07 -8.10
CA MET A 607 8.20 -31.68 -6.74
C MET A 607 8.13 -30.16 -6.57
N PHE A 608 9.01 -29.41 -7.24
CA PHE A 608 9.01 -27.95 -7.18
C PHE A 608 8.00 -27.30 -8.11
N LEU A 609 7.84 -27.80 -9.34
CA LEU A 609 6.71 -27.39 -10.18
C LEU A 609 5.37 -27.65 -9.48
N LEU A 610 5.24 -28.76 -8.76
CA LEU A 610 4.08 -29.08 -7.92
C LEU A 610 3.95 -28.16 -6.70
N SER A 611 5.03 -27.71 -6.06
CA SER A 611 4.93 -26.79 -4.92
C SER A 611 4.51 -25.38 -5.33
N PHE A 612 5.03 -24.87 -6.46
CA PHE A 612 4.56 -23.61 -7.06
C PHE A 612 3.12 -23.74 -7.59
N ALA A 613 2.78 -24.86 -8.26
CA ALA A 613 1.41 -25.13 -8.72
C ALA A 613 0.42 -25.22 -7.55
N LEU A 614 0.80 -25.89 -6.47
CA LEU A 614 -0.01 -26.01 -5.25
C LEU A 614 -0.21 -24.64 -4.59
N LEU A 615 0.84 -23.81 -4.48
CA LEU A 615 0.71 -22.46 -3.94
C LEU A 615 -0.25 -21.61 -4.79
N LEU A 616 -0.12 -21.67 -6.12
CA LEU A 616 -1.00 -20.96 -7.05
C LEU A 616 -2.44 -21.48 -7.00
N LEU A 617 -2.64 -22.81 -6.89
CA LEU A 617 -3.95 -23.44 -6.76
C LEU A 617 -4.63 -23.07 -5.44
N ILE A 618 -3.87 -23.07 -4.33
CA ILE A 618 -4.33 -22.61 -3.01
C ILE A 618 -4.82 -21.16 -3.10
N GLN A 619 -4.05 -20.29 -3.75
CA GLN A 619 -4.44 -18.89 -3.95
C GLN A 619 -5.66 -18.74 -4.86
N PHE A 620 -5.76 -19.53 -5.93
CA PHE A 620 -6.89 -19.53 -6.85
C PHE A 620 -8.19 -20.00 -6.19
N VAL A 621 -8.14 -21.10 -5.41
CA VAL A 621 -9.31 -21.60 -4.66
C VAL A 621 -9.75 -20.58 -3.60
N ALA A 622 -8.81 -19.93 -2.92
CA ALA A 622 -9.14 -18.85 -1.99
C ALA A 622 -9.76 -17.63 -2.71
N MET A 623 -9.28 -17.28 -3.92
CA MET A 623 -9.88 -16.24 -4.76
C MET A 623 -11.32 -16.59 -5.17
N LEU A 624 -11.60 -17.83 -5.58
CA LEU A 624 -12.95 -18.30 -5.87
C LEU A 624 -13.87 -18.16 -4.65
N TYR A 625 -13.42 -18.66 -3.49
CA TYR A 625 -14.17 -18.56 -2.23
C TYR A 625 -14.47 -17.10 -1.86
N HIS A 626 -13.47 -16.23 -1.94
CA HIS A 626 -13.61 -14.80 -1.67
C HIS A 626 -14.58 -14.12 -2.65
N ARG A 627 -14.54 -14.46 -3.94
CA ARG A 627 -15.46 -13.90 -4.93
C ARG A 627 -16.91 -14.31 -4.67
N ILE A 628 -17.15 -15.58 -4.32
CA ILE A 628 -18.47 -16.06 -3.93
C ILE A 628 -18.96 -15.33 -2.67
N TYR A 629 -18.12 -15.19 -1.65
CA TYR A 629 -18.47 -14.47 -0.42
C TYR A 629 -18.74 -12.98 -0.66
N THR A 630 -17.93 -12.32 -1.50
CA THR A 630 -18.13 -10.92 -1.90
C THR A 630 -19.45 -10.75 -2.65
N LEU A 631 -19.81 -11.68 -3.54
CA LEU A 631 -21.09 -11.66 -4.25
C LEU A 631 -22.27 -11.84 -3.29
N ILE A 632 -22.19 -12.79 -2.34
CA ILE A 632 -23.22 -12.98 -1.31
C ILE A 632 -23.40 -11.69 -0.49
N HIS A 633 -22.30 -11.08 -0.04
CA HIS A 633 -22.35 -9.82 0.71
C HIS A 633 -22.92 -8.67 -0.13
N PHE A 634 -22.56 -8.56 -1.41
CA PHE A 634 -23.09 -7.53 -2.31
C PHE A 634 -24.60 -7.71 -2.54
N VAL A 635 -25.07 -8.93 -2.79
CA VAL A 635 -26.50 -9.24 -2.95
C VAL A 635 -27.28 -8.92 -1.67
N ALA A 636 -26.74 -9.27 -0.49
CA ALA A 636 -27.36 -8.93 0.79
C ALA A 636 -27.40 -7.41 1.07
N TYR A 637 -26.36 -6.68 0.66
CA TYR A 637 -26.26 -5.22 0.86
C TYR A 637 -27.10 -4.41 -0.13
N ALA A 638 -27.20 -4.86 -1.39
CA ALA A 638 -28.01 -4.20 -2.42
C ALA A 638 -29.48 -4.09 -2.01
N GLU A 639 -30.01 -5.12 -1.32
CA GLU A 639 -31.35 -5.05 -0.73
C GLU A 639 -31.47 -4.04 0.41
N THR A 640 -30.48 -3.94 1.30
CA THR A 640 -30.56 -3.08 2.48
C THR A 640 -30.36 -1.61 2.12
N GLU A 641 -29.41 -1.27 1.25
CA GLU A 641 -29.22 0.13 0.84
C GLU A 641 -30.37 0.62 -0.05
N PHE A 642 -30.90 -0.18 -0.97
CA PHE A 642 -32.08 0.19 -1.74
C PHE A 642 -33.31 0.42 -0.84
N LYS A 643 -33.49 -0.39 0.22
CA LYS A 643 -34.52 -0.16 1.26
C LYS A 643 -34.23 1.10 2.08
N SER A 644 -32.98 1.40 2.40
CA SER A 644 -32.59 2.58 3.20
C SER A 644 -32.76 3.88 2.42
N TYR A 645 -32.28 3.92 1.17
CA TYR A 645 -32.46 5.02 0.23
C TYR A 645 -33.95 5.28 -0.06
N ARG A 646 -34.73 4.21 -0.31
CA ARG A 646 -36.20 4.34 -0.46
C ARG A 646 -36.87 4.90 0.80
N ARG A 647 -36.42 4.53 2.00
CA ARG A 647 -36.92 5.12 3.27
C ARG A 647 -36.54 6.60 3.42
N GLN A 648 -35.33 7.00 3.06
CA GLN A 648 -34.92 8.41 3.08
C GLN A 648 -35.69 9.26 2.04
N LEU A 649 -35.97 8.72 0.85
CA LEU A 649 -36.86 9.31 -0.14
C LEU A 649 -38.30 9.46 0.40
N GLN A 650 -38.83 8.43 1.06
CA GLN A 650 -40.16 8.49 1.68
C GLN A 650 -40.23 9.50 2.83
N GLN A 651 -39.21 9.58 3.69
CA GLN A 651 -39.14 10.56 4.76
C GLN A 651 -39.01 12.00 4.24
N SER A 652 -38.19 12.23 3.20
CA SER A 652 -38.06 13.55 2.58
C SER A 652 -39.33 13.98 1.85
N HIS A 653 -40.06 13.07 1.18
CA HIS A 653 -41.40 13.37 0.67
C HIS A 653 -42.41 13.69 1.78
N GLN A 654 -42.45 12.92 2.87
CA GLN A 654 -43.33 13.21 4.01
C GLN A 654 -43.05 14.56 4.66
N ILE A 655 -41.78 14.98 4.73
CA ILE A 655 -41.39 16.32 5.24
C ILE A 655 -41.82 17.43 4.29
N LEU A 656 -41.76 17.20 2.97
CA LEU A 656 -42.26 18.14 1.96
C LEU A 656 -43.79 18.27 2.02
N GLU A 657 -44.52 17.15 2.18
CA GLU A 657 -45.98 17.15 2.33
C GLU A 657 -46.41 17.81 3.65
N SER A 658 -45.70 17.59 4.76
CA SER A 658 -46.02 18.26 6.04
C SER A 658 -45.80 19.78 6.01
N ASN A 659 -44.94 20.28 5.12
CA ASN A 659 -44.71 21.71 4.90
C ASN A 659 -45.69 22.33 3.88
N HIS A 660 -46.75 21.60 3.49
CA HIS A 660 -47.84 22.08 2.63
C HIS A 660 -49.21 21.96 3.32
N GLN A 661 -49.28 22.33 4.61
CA GLN A 661 -50.54 22.81 5.19
C GLN A 661 -50.71 24.30 4.84
N PRO A 662 -51.83 24.71 4.21
CA PRO A 662 -52.06 26.11 3.88
C PRO A 662 -52.46 26.89 5.14
N GLU A 663 -51.55 27.74 5.64
CA GLU A 663 -51.91 28.76 6.62
C GLU A 663 -52.87 29.77 6.00
N THR A 664 -54.10 29.82 6.51
CA THR A 664 -55.10 30.81 6.12
C THR A 664 -54.73 32.18 6.70
N TYR A 665 -54.11 33.03 5.89
CA TYR A 665 -53.89 34.44 6.22
C TYR A 665 -55.12 35.29 5.87
N GLU A 666 -55.64 36.04 6.84
CA GLU A 666 -56.61 37.11 6.61
C GLU A 666 -55.94 38.32 5.92
N PRO A 667 -56.62 39.01 4.98
CA PRO A 667 -56.05 40.14 4.27
C PRO A 667 -56.22 41.45 5.04
N ASP A 668 -55.12 42.01 5.52
CA ASP A 668 -55.13 43.28 6.24
C ASP A 668 -55.29 44.52 5.32
N THR A 669 -55.77 45.62 5.90
CA THR A 669 -56.47 46.68 5.16
C THR A 669 -55.60 47.90 4.81
N ILE A 670 -55.45 48.17 3.49
CA ILE A 670 -55.24 49.49 2.83
C ILE A 670 -54.01 50.34 3.24
N LEU A 671 -53.14 50.65 2.27
CA LEU A 671 -52.96 52.03 1.80
C LEU A 671 -52.27 52.13 0.43
N CYS A 672 -52.82 52.98 -0.45
CA CYS A 672 -52.38 53.16 -1.82
C CYS A 672 -51.23 54.18 -1.94
N PHE A 673 -50.36 53.99 -2.93
CA PHE A 673 -49.73 55.11 -3.65
C PHE A 673 -49.97 54.95 -5.16
N GLN A 674 -50.38 56.03 -5.82
CA GLN A 674 -50.73 56.05 -7.23
C GLN A 674 -49.50 56.27 -8.12
N ASN A 675 -49.38 55.47 -9.18
CA ASN A 675 -49.25 55.82 -10.63
C ASN A 675 -48.79 57.24 -11.06
N PRO A 676 -48.40 57.49 -12.34
CA PRO A 676 -48.18 56.55 -13.47
C PRO A 676 -46.95 56.86 -14.39
N SER A 677 -46.50 55.86 -15.18
CA SER A 677 -46.18 56.05 -16.61
C SER A 677 -45.74 54.75 -17.32
N ALA A 678 -46.50 54.36 -18.35
CA ALA A 678 -46.10 53.92 -19.71
C ALA A 678 -44.83 53.05 -19.93
N ARG A 679 -44.81 52.03 -20.80
CA ARG A 679 -45.81 51.50 -21.77
C ARG A 679 -45.44 50.04 -22.12
N THR A 680 -46.36 49.32 -22.76
CA THR A 680 -46.11 48.12 -23.60
C THR A 680 -44.91 48.34 -24.55
N GLU A 681 -44.12 47.34 -24.97
CA GLU A 681 -44.50 46.22 -25.85
C GLU A 681 -43.34 45.21 -26.08
N VAL A 682 -43.66 43.96 -26.44
CA VAL A 682 -42.81 42.81 -26.89
C VAL A 682 -41.80 42.23 -25.88
#